data_AF-A0A816FU67-F1
#
_entry.id   AF-A0A816FU67-F1
#
_cell.length_a   1.000
_cell.length_b   1.000
_cell.length_c   1.000
_cell.angle_alpha   90.00
_cell.angle_beta   90.00
_cell.angle_gamma   90.00
#
_symmetry.space_group_name_H-M   'P 1'
#
loop_
_entity.id
_entity.type
_entity.pdbx_description
1 polymer ?
#
loop_
_entity_poly.entity_id
_entity_poly.type
_entity_poly.pdbx_seq_one_letter_code
_entity_poly.pdbx_strand_id
1 'polypeptide(L)'
;MHVLSYWSNERTNNEYINRLITIREQQAEIWKEQLKFETRIYCKFLAENFDQLDDFFLTSIDYLPLNRDTKIIEIKNKRYKIIQETKRHWLNYFLHIYEIKIQKYEQQYQNEFIKFESLFSTNNDNMINDTTLLNNINEYINTRINRLKKDIYNEMASFRRIILQNRQRSSTTKTIVGVSSEPYLDLISNPFDKRQWNYLSLGPSYIRVNQSAIRPKCQQETEIKNQHKDIYSKVENHLHGFPHRIPRNNAIFKQYSDHLLDYLDQSYFTPISYRDQLISREQAHILGSIRRTIEKRNLIIRVTDKGNNFYIGSAVEFEKNAENFFSDTNAFIELSSNPFNEILDEVIQLLNALRGKDLIRKWQYEEMMPDRTNCELAHLCFNPKTHKDGIPVRPIESTIHAATTKISKFLDKILRPIFDDKCKDTTIIDGASLITELSKYNKKGLLKSTTLFCTFDIRNLYTMLPQEETLDTLMTFLHVHGYRKVKGISIDTIKKLASIILKDNVFAYGKKIYKQTTGGAMGSSLTLTLANIFMAKWQKNIVEEQMKTGEFYGRYIDDIFMTWNRSEEELRKYLHYVNTWHPNIKLDYKIGYSLPFLDIQLTNNNGILSTSVYHKPAAEPYVTPFTSDHPRHVFSHIIKTFIERAARYSTTFEAFNYERRSIKLMLLYNDYPSIFIENEFHKYFSEYVSKSPFLQLIDDKQKYFLKRNQILGQPTPRQSQVAMSAALADIDNDPPADEKQQPDRSEKKSEEIISNYNEKFFTHFTYEKRFATCKRDMHEVYHHTFKDTPAMYTKQIVGNRNRRPAQNELIHKRPNRTLLKNKTIKKKKN
;
A
#
# COMPACT_ATOMS: atom_id res chain seq x y z
N MET A 1 32.38 -21.48 -41.89
CA MET A 1 33.64 -21.68 -42.66
C MET A 1 33.97 -20.49 -43.54
N HIS A 2 33.03 -19.92 -44.31
CA HIS A 2 33.26 -18.70 -45.10
C HIS A 2 33.70 -17.47 -44.28
N VAL A 3 33.18 -17.30 -43.05
CA VAL A 3 33.65 -16.23 -42.15
C VAL A 3 35.11 -16.47 -41.75
N LEU A 4 35.48 -17.71 -41.38
CA LEU A 4 36.85 -18.04 -40.95
C LEU A 4 37.89 -17.96 -42.08
N SER A 5 37.51 -18.20 -43.35
CA SER A 5 38.43 -18.07 -44.49
C SER A 5 38.69 -16.62 -44.90
N TYR A 6 37.77 -15.69 -44.60
CA TYR A 6 38.00 -14.25 -44.78
C TYR A 6 38.91 -13.67 -43.69
N TRP A 7 39.01 -14.35 -42.53
CA TRP A 7 39.75 -13.88 -41.36
C TRP A 7 41.27 -14.14 -41.43
N SER A 8 41.75 -14.95 -42.38
CA SER A 8 43.18 -15.26 -42.50
C SER A 8 43.96 -14.27 -43.36
N ASN A 9 43.30 -13.43 -44.19
CA ASN A 9 43.98 -12.72 -45.28
C ASN A 9 44.08 -11.19 -45.17
N GLU A 10 43.43 -10.52 -44.20
CA GLU A 10 43.58 -9.06 -44.04
C GLU A 10 43.96 -8.66 -42.60
N ARG A 11 45.23 -8.28 -42.41
CA ARG A 11 45.81 -7.91 -41.11
C ARG A 11 45.29 -6.57 -40.54
N THR A 12 44.54 -5.77 -41.29
CA THR A 12 44.07 -4.43 -40.89
C THR A 12 42.67 -4.40 -40.27
N ASN A 13 41.79 -5.36 -40.56
CA ASN A 13 40.42 -5.44 -40.02
C ASN A 13 40.32 -6.11 -38.64
N ASN A 14 41.41 -6.72 -38.16
CA ASN A 14 41.42 -7.43 -36.88
C ASN A 14 41.44 -6.46 -35.68
N GLU A 15 42.06 -5.29 -35.81
CA GLU A 15 42.26 -4.38 -34.66
C GLU A 15 40.95 -3.73 -34.17
N TYR A 16 40.11 -3.22 -35.07
CA TYR A 16 38.83 -2.59 -34.70
C TYR A 16 37.84 -3.59 -34.10
N ILE A 17 37.75 -4.78 -34.69
CA ILE A 17 36.90 -5.87 -34.17
C ILE A 17 37.39 -6.30 -32.78
N ASN A 18 38.71 -6.44 -32.58
CA ASN A 18 39.28 -6.74 -31.27
C ASN A 18 39.00 -5.64 -30.24
N ARG A 19 39.01 -4.36 -30.63
CA ARG A 19 38.61 -3.25 -29.74
C ARG A 19 37.13 -3.33 -29.36
N LEU A 20 36.24 -3.58 -30.31
CA LEU A 20 34.80 -3.75 -30.05
C LEU A 20 34.52 -4.95 -29.12
N ILE A 21 35.21 -6.06 -29.35
CA ILE A 21 35.15 -7.25 -28.48
C ILE A 21 35.64 -6.90 -27.07
N THR A 22 36.79 -6.22 -26.96
CA THR A 22 37.37 -5.80 -25.67
C THR A 22 36.40 -4.93 -24.87
N ILE A 23 35.73 -3.97 -25.52
CA ILE A 23 34.75 -3.10 -24.85
C ILE A 23 33.56 -3.93 -24.33
N ARG A 24 33.06 -4.89 -25.11
CA ARG A 24 31.96 -5.78 -24.70
C ARG A 24 32.37 -6.73 -23.57
N GLU A 25 33.60 -7.21 -23.56
CA GLU A 25 34.15 -8.02 -22.45
C GLU A 25 34.27 -7.18 -21.16
N GLN A 26 34.71 -5.93 -21.25
CA GLN A 26 34.74 -5.00 -20.12
C GLN A 26 33.35 -4.69 -19.56
N GLN A 27 32.35 -4.48 -20.43
CA GLN A 27 30.96 -4.32 -19.99
C GLN A 27 30.45 -5.55 -19.26
N ALA A 28 30.79 -6.74 -19.75
CA ALA A 28 30.35 -8.00 -19.15
C ALA A 28 30.95 -8.23 -17.76
N GLU A 29 32.20 -7.84 -17.54
CA GLU A 29 32.81 -7.87 -16.20
C GLU A 29 32.11 -6.92 -15.23
N ILE A 30 31.75 -5.70 -15.67
CA ILE A 30 30.96 -4.78 -14.82
C ILE A 30 29.58 -5.35 -14.51
N TRP A 31 28.90 -5.95 -15.50
CA TRP A 31 27.64 -6.65 -15.29
C TRP A 31 27.77 -7.81 -14.30
N LYS A 32 28.84 -8.59 -14.41
CA LYS A 32 29.14 -9.70 -13.51
C LYS A 32 29.32 -9.21 -12.07
N GLU A 33 30.05 -8.12 -11.85
CA GLU A 33 30.23 -7.51 -10.52
C GLU A 33 28.90 -6.97 -9.96
N GLN A 34 28.09 -6.29 -10.78
CA GLN A 34 26.75 -5.87 -10.38
C GLN A 34 25.87 -7.08 -9.99
N LEU A 35 25.90 -8.17 -10.75
CA LEU A 35 25.09 -9.36 -10.48
C LEU A 35 25.57 -10.11 -9.23
N LYS A 36 26.88 -10.18 -8.98
CA LYS A 36 27.45 -10.71 -7.73
C LYS A 36 26.93 -9.92 -6.53
N PHE A 37 26.90 -8.60 -6.65
CA PHE A 37 26.40 -7.71 -5.61
C PHE A 37 24.89 -7.88 -5.36
N GLU A 38 24.08 -7.92 -6.42
CA GLU A 38 22.64 -8.23 -6.33
C GLU A 38 22.39 -9.62 -5.72
N THR A 39 23.21 -10.62 -6.06
CA THR A 39 23.12 -11.99 -5.53
C THR A 39 23.45 -12.04 -4.03
N ARG A 40 24.48 -11.30 -3.60
CA ARG A 40 24.82 -11.12 -2.19
C ARG A 40 23.65 -10.54 -1.39
N ILE A 41 23.01 -9.49 -1.92
CA ILE A 41 21.80 -8.89 -1.33
C ILE A 41 20.64 -9.89 -1.24
N TYR A 42 20.35 -10.61 -2.33
CA TYR A 42 19.29 -11.62 -2.37
C TYR A 42 19.53 -12.73 -1.34
N CYS A 43 20.79 -13.11 -1.13
CA CYS A 43 21.17 -14.07 -0.10
C CYS A 43 21.27 -13.48 1.32
N LYS A 44 20.93 -12.19 1.49
CA LYS A 44 21.06 -11.40 2.74
C LYS A 44 22.49 -11.35 3.29
N PHE A 45 23.47 -11.39 2.41
CA PHE A 45 24.89 -11.33 2.74
C PHE A 45 25.42 -9.97 2.26
N LEU A 46 25.71 -9.05 3.18
CA LEU A 46 26.46 -7.83 2.86
C LEU A 46 27.95 -8.11 3.11
N ALA A 47 28.87 -7.33 2.53
CA ALA A 47 30.30 -7.61 2.65
C ALA A 47 30.81 -7.48 4.11
N GLU A 48 31.88 -8.17 4.51
CA GLU A 48 32.39 -8.16 5.91
C GLU A 48 32.77 -6.76 6.43
N ASN A 49 33.25 -5.90 5.53
CA ASN A 49 33.52 -4.48 5.77
C ASN A 49 32.28 -3.66 6.16
N PHE A 50 31.09 -4.26 6.13
CA PHE A 50 29.83 -3.67 6.58
C PHE A 50 29.55 -3.91 8.06
N ASP A 51 30.07 -4.99 8.64
CA ASP A 51 30.05 -5.23 10.09
C ASP A 51 31.07 -4.31 10.81
N GLN A 52 32.03 -3.76 10.06
CA GLN A 52 33.04 -2.79 10.54
C GLN A 52 32.59 -1.32 10.46
N LEU A 53 31.46 -1.02 9.80
CA LEU A 53 30.88 0.33 9.83
C LEU A 53 30.44 0.73 11.23
N ASP A 54 30.11 -0.26 12.07
CA ASP A 54 29.83 -0.05 13.48
C ASP A 54 31.04 0.60 14.18
N ASP A 55 32.27 0.18 13.88
CA ASP A 55 33.50 0.71 14.49
C ASP A 55 33.93 2.09 13.96
N PHE A 56 33.66 2.41 12.70
CA PHE A 56 34.08 3.68 12.09
C PHE A 56 33.27 4.89 12.62
N PHE A 57 31.99 4.69 12.96
CA PHE A 57 31.15 5.72 13.59
C PHE A 57 31.31 5.77 15.13
N LEU A 58 31.99 4.79 15.74
CA LEU A 58 32.22 4.74 17.19
C LEU A 58 33.32 5.70 17.66
N THR A 59 34.22 6.13 16.78
CA THR A 59 35.41 6.94 17.15
C THR A 59 35.22 8.46 17.01
N SER A 60 34.16 8.94 16.35
CA SER A 60 34.04 10.36 15.94
C SER A 60 33.02 11.19 16.72
N ILE A 61 32.42 10.67 17.79
CA ILE A 61 31.49 11.43 18.63
C ILE A 61 32.07 11.51 20.04
N ASP A 62 32.80 12.59 20.28
CA ASP A 62 33.35 12.91 21.61
C ASP A 62 32.24 13.01 22.67
N TYR A 63 32.53 12.36 23.79
CA TYR A 63 31.64 12.20 24.93
C TYR A 63 31.52 13.51 25.71
N LEU A 64 30.32 14.08 25.79
CA LEU A 64 29.93 15.00 26.87
C LEU A 64 29.08 14.24 27.91
N PRO A 65 29.33 14.43 29.22
CA PRO A 65 28.67 13.66 30.26
C PRO A 65 27.29 14.21 30.62
N LEU A 66 26.40 13.26 30.98
CA LEU A 66 25.16 13.35 31.80
C LEU A 66 23.80 13.00 31.15
N ASN A 67 23.06 12.23 31.98
CA ASN A 67 21.83 11.43 31.83
C ASN A 67 21.83 10.34 30.76
N ARG A 68 22.21 9.13 31.20
CA ARG A 68 22.78 8.08 30.34
C ARG A 68 21.75 7.29 29.53
N ASP A 69 20.61 6.85 30.04
CA ASP A 69 19.88 5.78 29.33
C ASP A 69 18.99 6.25 28.16
N THR A 70 18.17 7.28 28.35
CA THR A 70 17.29 7.83 27.29
C THR A 70 18.08 8.48 26.16
N LYS A 71 19.15 9.20 26.50
CA LYS A 71 20.03 9.83 25.50
C LYS A 71 20.84 8.79 24.73
N ILE A 72 21.28 7.71 25.37
CA ILE A 72 21.91 6.58 24.68
C ILE A 72 20.93 5.88 23.74
N ILE A 73 19.66 5.71 24.13
CA ILE A 73 18.62 5.12 23.26
C ILE A 73 18.33 6.02 22.06
N GLU A 74 18.16 7.33 22.28
CA GLU A 74 17.94 8.29 21.19
C GLU A 74 19.12 8.31 20.22
N ILE A 75 20.35 8.28 20.76
CA ILE A 75 21.57 8.16 19.99
C ILE A 75 21.63 6.81 19.25
N LYS A 76 21.22 5.70 19.86
CA LYS A 76 21.18 4.37 19.21
C LYS A 76 20.13 4.30 18.09
N ASN A 77 18.97 4.92 18.27
CA ASN A 77 17.92 4.97 17.24
C ASN A 77 18.32 5.91 16.10
N LYS A 78 18.93 7.07 16.41
CA LYS A 78 19.57 7.94 15.40
C LYS A 78 20.69 7.21 14.67
N ARG A 79 21.56 6.47 15.38
CA ARG A 79 22.61 5.61 14.80
C ARG A 79 22.03 4.55 13.87
N TYR A 80 21.00 3.82 14.30
CA TYR A 80 20.34 2.81 13.47
C TYR A 80 19.75 3.42 12.20
N LYS A 81 19.06 4.56 12.32
CA LYS A 81 18.51 5.27 11.18
C LYS A 81 19.59 5.74 10.20
N ILE A 82 20.67 6.34 10.71
CA ILE A 82 21.84 6.77 9.91
C ILE A 82 22.48 5.57 9.24
N ILE A 83 22.65 4.45 9.95
CA ILE A 83 23.20 3.22 9.40
C ILE A 83 22.28 2.74 8.26
N GLN A 84 20.98 2.57 8.46
CA GLN A 84 20.06 2.11 7.40
C GLN A 84 20.01 3.05 6.19
N GLU A 85 19.98 4.36 6.42
CA GLU A 85 20.08 5.36 5.35
C GLU A 85 21.43 5.24 4.62
N THR A 86 22.53 5.07 5.33
CA THR A 86 23.88 4.88 4.76
C THR A 86 23.97 3.57 3.98
N LYS A 87 23.41 2.47 4.49
CA LYS A 87 23.33 1.17 3.81
C LYS A 87 22.57 1.32 2.49
N ARG A 88 21.44 2.03 2.50
CA ARG A 88 20.63 2.35 1.31
C ARG A 88 21.36 3.29 0.35
N HIS A 89 22.02 4.34 0.83
CA HIS A 89 22.78 5.28 0.01
C HIS A 89 23.99 4.61 -0.63
N TRP A 90 24.73 3.80 0.10
CA TRP A 90 25.89 3.05 -0.38
C TRP A 90 25.49 1.99 -1.41
N LEU A 91 24.41 1.25 -1.13
CA LEU A 91 23.81 0.31 -2.08
C LEU A 91 23.43 1.01 -3.40
N ASN A 92 22.76 2.15 -3.30
CA ASN A 92 22.40 2.94 -4.47
C ASN A 92 23.61 3.56 -5.17
N TYR A 93 24.63 3.98 -4.43
CA TYR A 93 25.87 4.56 -4.95
C TYR A 93 26.65 3.54 -5.78
N PHE A 94 26.86 2.32 -5.27
CA PHE A 94 27.56 1.28 -6.02
C PHE A 94 26.78 0.82 -7.26
N LEU A 95 25.46 0.64 -7.15
CA LEU A 95 24.63 0.36 -8.33
C LEU A 95 24.69 1.48 -9.37
N HIS A 96 24.76 2.73 -8.93
CA HIS A 96 24.90 3.89 -9.82
C HIS A 96 26.30 3.99 -10.45
N ILE A 97 27.37 3.68 -9.71
CA ILE A 97 28.74 3.60 -10.27
C ILE A 97 28.80 2.55 -11.37
N TYR A 98 28.24 1.36 -11.13
CA TYR A 98 28.23 0.30 -12.14
C TYR A 98 27.45 0.74 -13.39
N GLU A 99 26.31 1.41 -13.22
CA GLU A 99 25.56 2.00 -14.34
C GLU A 99 26.35 3.04 -15.12
N ILE A 100 26.99 4.01 -14.45
CA ILE A 100 27.82 5.03 -15.11
C ILE A 100 28.93 4.35 -15.93
N LYS A 101 29.57 3.32 -15.37
CA LYS A 101 30.60 2.55 -16.08
C LYS A 101 30.03 1.84 -17.30
N ILE A 102 28.88 1.18 -17.17
CA ILE A 102 28.19 0.50 -18.29
C ILE A 102 27.86 1.50 -19.40
N GLN A 103 27.29 2.66 -19.05
CA GLN A 103 26.94 3.72 -19.99
C GLN A 103 28.17 4.29 -20.68
N LYS A 104 29.27 4.51 -19.94
CA LYS A 104 30.56 4.94 -20.50
C LYS A 104 31.09 3.94 -21.53
N TYR A 105 31.07 2.66 -21.22
CA TYR A 105 31.51 1.63 -22.16
C TYR A 105 30.58 1.49 -23.36
N GLU A 106 29.27 1.68 -23.18
CA GLU A 106 28.34 1.66 -24.31
C GLU A 106 28.62 2.84 -25.25
N GLN A 107 28.87 4.03 -24.71
CA GLN A 107 29.27 5.18 -25.51
C GLN A 107 30.60 4.95 -26.24
N GLN A 108 31.59 4.32 -25.59
CA GLN A 108 32.85 3.94 -26.23
C GLN A 108 32.62 2.92 -27.37
N TYR A 109 31.75 1.94 -27.16
CA TYR A 109 31.38 0.96 -28.18
C TYR A 109 30.74 1.63 -29.39
N GLN A 110 29.75 2.50 -29.18
CA GLN A 110 29.08 3.23 -30.27
C GLN A 110 30.07 4.08 -31.07
N ASN A 111 30.98 4.79 -30.39
CA ASN A 111 31.98 5.61 -31.05
C ASN A 111 32.97 4.79 -31.90
N GLU A 112 33.43 3.64 -31.41
CA GLU A 112 34.32 2.76 -32.17
C GLU A 112 33.58 2.03 -33.31
N PHE A 113 32.30 1.71 -33.11
CA PHE A 113 31.46 1.08 -34.12
C PHE A 113 31.19 2.02 -35.30
N ILE A 114 30.92 3.30 -35.04
CA ILE A 114 30.75 4.32 -36.09
C ILE A 114 32.04 4.50 -36.91
N LYS A 115 33.21 4.48 -36.26
CA LYS A 115 34.50 4.53 -36.98
C LYS A 115 34.70 3.30 -37.85
N PHE A 116 34.37 2.11 -37.33
CA PHE A 116 34.41 0.87 -38.09
C PHE A 116 33.47 0.92 -39.31
N GLU A 117 32.23 1.38 -39.14
CA GLU A 117 31.25 1.54 -40.22
C GLU A 117 31.70 2.54 -41.31
N SER A 118 32.39 3.62 -40.90
CA SER A 118 32.91 4.62 -41.84
C SER A 118 34.03 4.10 -42.76
N LEU A 119 34.82 3.10 -42.33
CA LEU A 119 35.89 2.49 -43.14
C LEU A 119 35.35 1.68 -44.33
N PHE A 120 34.14 1.12 -44.20
CA PHE A 120 33.46 0.39 -45.27
C PHE A 120 32.71 1.32 -46.24
N SER A 121 32.46 2.57 -45.84
CA SER A 121 31.81 3.57 -46.70
C SER A 121 32.78 4.24 -47.68
N THR A 122 34.09 4.01 -47.57
CA THR A 122 35.13 4.64 -48.41
C THR A 122 35.74 3.75 -49.51
N ASN A 123 35.42 2.44 -49.55
CA ASN A 123 35.89 1.53 -50.60
C ASN A 123 34.77 1.29 -51.62
N ASN A 124 34.85 1.97 -52.77
CA ASN A 124 33.73 2.12 -53.70
C ASN A 124 33.67 1.08 -54.84
N ASP A 125 34.32 -0.07 -54.73
CA ASP A 125 34.35 -1.07 -55.81
C ASP A 125 34.06 -2.49 -55.30
N ASN A 126 32.78 -2.79 -54.97
CA ASN A 126 32.08 -4.09 -55.10
C ASN A 126 30.83 -4.19 -54.17
N MET A 127 29.72 -3.56 -54.58
CA MET A 127 28.48 -3.39 -53.78
C MET A 127 27.69 -4.65 -53.37
N ILE A 128 28.16 -5.88 -53.58
CA ILE A 128 27.40 -7.11 -53.24
C ILE A 128 28.01 -7.90 -52.05
N ASN A 129 29.22 -7.55 -51.57
CA ASN A 129 29.85 -8.27 -50.44
C ASN A 129 29.82 -7.53 -49.08
N ASP A 130 29.62 -6.21 -49.04
CA ASP A 130 29.82 -5.43 -47.81
C ASP A 130 28.67 -5.51 -46.79
N THR A 131 27.42 -5.48 -47.23
CA THR A 131 26.25 -5.63 -46.33
C THR A 131 26.19 -7.02 -45.69
N THR A 132 26.58 -8.03 -46.45
CA THR A 132 26.61 -9.43 -46.01
C THR A 132 27.71 -9.65 -44.97
N LEU A 133 28.87 -9.02 -45.14
CA LEU A 133 29.97 -9.07 -44.18
C LEU A 133 29.62 -8.35 -42.86
N LEU A 134 29.02 -7.16 -42.91
CA LEU A 134 28.60 -6.43 -41.71
C LEU A 134 27.53 -7.21 -40.93
N ASN A 135 26.58 -7.84 -41.64
CA ASN A 135 25.60 -8.72 -41.03
C ASN A 135 26.23 -9.95 -40.38
N ASN A 136 27.21 -10.59 -41.04
CA ASN A 136 27.96 -11.72 -40.49
C ASN A 136 28.77 -11.32 -39.24
N ILE A 137 29.36 -10.13 -39.21
CA ILE A 137 30.10 -9.59 -38.05
C ILE A 137 29.12 -9.30 -36.90
N ASN A 138 27.98 -8.69 -37.18
CA ASN A 138 26.93 -8.46 -36.18
C ASN A 138 26.40 -9.79 -35.63
N GLU A 139 26.19 -10.79 -36.47
CA GLU A 139 25.78 -12.13 -36.05
C GLU A 139 26.84 -12.81 -35.18
N TYR A 140 28.12 -12.67 -35.52
CA TYR A 140 29.24 -13.16 -34.73
C TYR A 140 29.31 -12.49 -33.35
N ILE A 141 29.24 -11.15 -33.29
CA ILE A 141 29.24 -10.38 -32.05
C ILE A 141 28.05 -10.79 -31.17
N ASN A 142 26.85 -10.91 -31.75
CA ASN A 142 25.65 -11.34 -31.04
C ASN A 142 25.80 -12.76 -30.47
N THR A 143 26.34 -13.68 -31.26
CA THR A 143 26.60 -15.05 -30.83
C THR A 143 27.58 -15.08 -29.65
N ARG A 144 28.64 -14.28 -29.72
CA ARG A 144 29.66 -14.16 -28.67
C ARG A 144 29.08 -13.55 -27.38
N ILE A 145 28.29 -12.48 -27.48
CA ILE A 145 27.63 -11.84 -26.34
C ILE A 145 26.64 -12.81 -25.66
N ASN A 146 25.87 -13.56 -26.44
CA ASN A 146 24.92 -14.53 -25.90
C ASN A 146 25.64 -15.67 -25.16
N ARG A 147 26.80 -16.10 -25.66
CA ARG A 147 27.66 -17.07 -24.97
C ARG A 147 28.17 -16.51 -23.64
N LEU A 148 28.68 -15.28 -23.66
CA LEU A 148 29.18 -14.58 -22.47
C LEU A 148 28.11 -14.42 -21.38
N LYS A 149 26.88 -14.04 -21.77
CA LYS A 149 25.72 -13.99 -20.87
C LYS A 149 25.45 -15.34 -20.23
N LYS A 150 25.44 -16.41 -21.04
CA LYS A 150 25.21 -17.79 -20.56
C LYS A 150 26.29 -18.22 -19.55
N ASP A 151 27.55 -17.88 -19.80
CA ASP A 151 28.67 -18.20 -18.93
C ASP A 151 28.55 -17.46 -17.59
N ILE A 152 28.21 -16.16 -17.62
CA ILE A 152 27.93 -15.36 -16.40
C ILE A 152 26.79 -15.97 -15.60
N TYR A 153 25.68 -16.38 -16.24
CA TYR A 153 24.56 -17.02 -15.54
C TYR A 153 24.96 -18.34 -14.86
N ASN A 154 25.77 -19.16 -15.52
CA ASN A 154 26.27 -20.42 -14.96
C ASN A 154 27.19 -20.18 -13.75
N GLU A 155 28.12 -19.23 -13.86
CA GLU A 155 29.02 -18.85 -12.78
C GLU A 155 28.25 -18.29 -11.58
N MET A 156 27.22 -17.48 -11.83
CA MET A 156 26.34 -16.93 -10.79
C MET A 156 25.49 -17.99 -10.09
N ALA A 157 25.03 -19.01 -10.82
CA ALA A 157 24.36 -20.15 -10.21
C ALA A 157 25.31 -20.93 -9.27
N SER A 158 26.59 -21.08 -9.66
CA SER A 158 27.61 -21.68 -8.80
C SER A 158 27.89 -20.83 -7.55
N PHE A 159 28.13 -19.53 -7.74
CA PHE A 159 28.37 -18.57 -6.66
C PHE A 159 27.21 -18.53 -5.64
N ARG A 160 25.96 -18.53 -6.12
CA ARG A 160 24.76 -18.60 -5.28
C ARG A 160 24.70 -19.89 -4.46
N ARG A 161 25.06 -21.04 -5.03
CA ARG A 161 25.13 -22.32 -4.28
C ARG A 161 26.19 -22.25 -3.18
N ILE A 162 27.37 -21.69 -3.48
CA ILE A 162 28.46 -21.52 -2.50
C ILE A 162 28.01 -20.63 -1.34
N ILE A 163 27.37 -19.48 -1.60
CA ILE A 163 26.85 -18.60 -0.55
C ILE A 163 25.80 -19.31 0.31
N LEU A 164 24.86 -20.02 -0.31
CA LEU A 164 23.81 -20.75 0.40
C LEU A 164 24.38 -21.89 1.27
N GLN A 165 25.40 -22.60 0.77
CA GLN A 165 26.12 -23.62 1.53
C GLN A 165 26.91 -23.02 2.69
N ASN A 166 27.60 -21.89 2.47
CA ASN A 166 28.33 -21.18 3.51
C ASN A 166 27.40 -20.67 4.61
N ARG A 167 26.19 -20.21 4.27
CA ARG A 167 25.15 -19.85 5.25
C ARG A 167 24.66 -21.05 6.07
N GLN A 168 24.43 -22.20 5.43
CA GLN A 168 24.05 -23.44 6.12
C GLN A 168 25.16 -23.94 7.06
N ARG A 169 26.43 -23.71 6.70
CA ARG A 169 27.59 -24.02 7.53
C ARG A 169 27.85 -22.99 8.64
N SER A 170 27.51 -21.72 8.42
CA SER A 170 27.68 -20.61 9.39
C SER A 170 26.65 -20.61 10.53
N SER A 171 25.53 -21.33 10.40
CA SER A 171 24.54 -21.42 11.50
C SER A 171 25.03 -22.16 12.77
N THR A 172 26.24 -22.73 12.74
CA THR A 172 26.90 -23.36 13.90
C THR A 172 27.88 -22.44 14.63
N THR A 173 28.25 -21.27 14.08
CA THR A 173 29.10 -20.30 14.77
C THR A 173 28.27 -19.20 15.43
N LYS A 174 28.37 -19.19 16.77
CA LYS A 174 27.81 -18.19 17.68
C LYS A 174 28.37 -16.79 17.36
N THR A 175 27.65 -15.77 17.86
CA THR A 175 28.06 -14.37 17.98
C THR A 175 28.42 -13.66 16.67
N ILE A 176 27.44 -13.03 16.03
CA ILE A 176 27.50 -11.67 15.45
C ILE A 176 26.06 -11.28 15.11
N VAL A 177 25.67 -10.08 15.54
CA VAL A 177 24.34 -9.48 15.39
C VAL A 177 24.24 -8.94 13.96
N GLY A 178 23.83 -9.79 13.03
CA GLY A 178 23.48 -9.38 11.68
C GLY A 178 22.10 -8.71 11.66
N VAL A 179 22.10 -7.41 11.42
CA VAL A 179 20.94 -6.49 11.34
C VAL A 179 19.79 -7.06 10.50
N SER A 180 18.59 -7.12 11.10
CA SER A 180 17.36 -7.65 10.48
C SER A 180 16.28 -6.56 10.38
N SER A 181 15.22 -6.87 9.62
CA SER A 181 13.87 -6.28 9.66
C SER A 181 13.32 -6.24 11.10
N GLU A 182 13.78 -5.30 11.91
CA GLU A 182 13.67 -5.36 13.36
C GLU A 182 12.35 -4.73 13.87
N PRO A 183 11.66 -5.37 14.82
CA PRO A 183 10.62 -4.70 15.59
C PRO A 183 11.25 -3.50 16.30
N TYR A 184 10.64 -2.31 16.21
CA TYR A 184 11.11 -1.15 16.97
C TYR A 184 10.96 -1.47 18.45
N LEU A 185 12.10 -1.55 19.15
CA LEU A 185 12.14 -1.77 20.58
C LEU A 185 12.41 -0.47 21.32
N ASP A 186 11.44 -0.10 22.13
CA ASP A 186 11.47 1.07 22.99
C ASP A 186 11.92 0.71 24.40
N LEU A 187 12.88 -0.22 24.53
CA LEU A 187 13.30 -0.77 25.82
C LEU A 187 14.81 -0.70 25.97
N ILE A 188 15.26 -0.31 27.17
CA ILE A 188 16.67 -0.21 27.59
C ILE A 188 17.45 -1.51 27.36
N SER A 189 16.78 -2.67 27.37
CA SER A 189 17.34 -3.98 27.01
C SER A 189 16.31 -4.83 26.27
N ASN A 190 16.77 -5.64 25.31
CA ASN A 190 15.92 -6.62 24.61
C ASN A 190 15.36 -7.63 25.64
N PRO A 191 14.04 -7.67 25.87
CA PRO A 191 13.43 -8.55 26.86
C PRO A 191 13.29 -10.00 26.38
N PHE A 192 13.49 -10.23 25.08
CA PHE A 192 13.28 -11.51 24.41
C PHE A 192 14.60 -12.27 24.25
N ASP A 193 14.53 -13.59 24.34
CA ASP A 193 15.65 -14.44 23.93
C ASP A 193 15.85 -14.42 22.40
N LYS A 194 16.98 -14.95 21.93
CA LYS A 194 17.32 -14.96 20.50
C LYS A 194 16.26 -15.64 19.62
N ARG A 195 15.58 -16.68 20.10
CA ARG A 195 14.56 -17.41 19.31
C ARG A 195 13.26 -16.61 19.23
N GLN A 196 12.84 -16.03 20.35
CA GLN A 196 11.70 -15.13 20.42
C GLN A 196 11.92 -13.89 19.53
N TRP A 197 13.13 -13.32 19.59
CA TRP A 197 13.53 -12.17 18.77
C TRP A 197 13.47 -12.46 17.27
N ASN A 198 14.09 -13.56 16.84
CA ASN A 198 14.07 -13.99 15.44
C ASN A 198 12.66 -14.26 14.91
N TYR A 199 11.73 -14.62 15.78
CA TYR A 199 10.34 -14.83 15.40
C TYR A 199 9.59 -13.50 15.24
N LEU A 200 9.82 -12.53 16.12
CA LEU A 200 9.20 -11.20 16.06
C LEU A 200 9.69 -10.38 14.85
N SER A 201 10.94 -10.56 14.43
CA SER A 201 11.52 -9.89 13.25
C SER A 201 10.95 -10.35 11.90
N LEU A 202 10.10 -11.38 11.91
CA LEU A 202 9.31 -11.79 10.74
C LEU A 202 8.17 -10.80 10.43
N GLY A 203 7.86 -9.89 11.36
CA GLY A 203 6.90 -8.82 11.19
C GLY A 203 5.43 -9.24 11.36
N PRO A 204 4.49 -8.26 11.37
CA PRO A 204 3.08 -8.50 11.67
C PRO A 204 2.36 -9.33 10.61
N SER A 205 2.86 -9.28 9.38
CA SER A 205 2.34 -9.98 8.22
C SER A 205 2.87 -11.42 8.10
N TYR A 206 3.68 -11.89 9.05
CA TYR A 206 4.17 -13.25 9.07
C TYR A 206 3.00 -14.25 9.16
N ILE A 207 2.98 -15.17 8.20
CA ILE A 207 1.99 -16.25 8.11
C ILE A 207 2.65 -17.54 8.62
N ARG A 208 2.05 -18.14 9.65
CA ARG A 208 2.51 -19.40 10.22
C ARG A 208 2.25 -20.57 9.28
N VAL A 209 3.09 -21.59 9.40
CA VAL A 209 2.81 -22.92 8.87
C VAL A 209 1.55 -23.47 9.57
N ASN A 210 0.75 -24.27 8.87
CA ASN A 210 -0.60 -24.67 9.26
C ASN A 210 -0.65 -25.32 10.66
N GLN A 211 -0.82 -24.52 11.71
CA GLN A 211 -0.89 -24.98 13.09
C GLN A 211 -2.19 -25.74 13.39
N SER A 212 -3.21 -25.57 12.56
CA SER A 212 -4.50 -26.24 12.80
C SER A 212 -4.37 -27.76 12.68
N ALA A 213 -3.46 -28.27 11.84
CA ALA A 213 -3.18 -29.70 11.69
C ALA A 213 -2.52 -30.36 12.92
N ILE A 214 -2.06 -29.57 13.91
CA ILE A 214 -1.36 -30.07 15.11
C ILE A 214 -2.23 -29.93 16.37
N ARG A 215 -3.40 -29.29 16.25
CA ARG A 215 -4.35 -29.18 17.35
C ARG A 215 -4.96 -30.55 17.67
N PRO A 216 -5.43 -30.77 18.91
CA PRO A 216 -6.23 -31.93 19.24
C PRO A 216 -7.43 -32.06 18.28
N LYS A 217 -7.77 -33.29 17.89
CA LYS A 217 -8.87 -33.60 16.96
C LYS A 217 -10.17 -32.87 17.32
N CYS A 218 -10.54 -32.85 18.60
CA CYS A 218 -11.74 -32.16 19.08
C CYS A 218 -11.75 -30.65 18.80
N GLN A 219 -10.59 -29.99 18.82
CA GLN A 219 -10.47 -28.55 18.50
C GLN A 219 -10.54 -28.31 16.99
N GLN A 220 -9.99 -29.21 16.19
CA GLN A 220 -10.10 -29.15 14.72
C GLN A 220 -11.57 -29.27 14.29
N GLU A 221 -12.28 -30.28 14.80
CA GLU A 221 -13.72 -30.49 14.55
C GLU A 221 -14.57 -29.27 14.98
N THR A 222 -14.21 -28.63 16.09
CA THR A 222 -14.89 -27.41 16.56
C THR A 222 -14.66 -26.23 15.61
N GLU A 223 -13.44 -26.05 15.10
CA GLU A 223 -13.12 -24.97 14.15
C GLU A 223 -13.77 -25.23 12.79
N ILE A 224 -13.81 -26.49 12.33
CA ILE A 224 -14.55 -26.91 11.12
C ILE A 224 -16.01 -26.53 11.23
N LYS A 225 -16.69 -26.88 12.33
CA LYS A 225 -18.11 -26.51 12.56
C LYS A 225 -18.32 -25.00 12.54
N ASN A 226 -17.42 -24.24 13.18
CA ASN A 226 -17.52 -22.78 13.23
C ASN A 226 -17.31 -22.13 11.84
N GLN A 227 -16.33 -22.60 11.07
CA GLN A 227 -16.03 -22.10 9.73
C GLN A 227 -17.11 -22.49 8.73
N HIS A 228 -17.59 -23.73 8.80
CA HIS A 228 -18.73 -24.20 8.01
C HIS A 228 -19.92 -23.27 8.23
N LYS A 229 -20.30 -23.03 9.48
CA LYS A 229 -21.42 -22.16 9.82
C LYS A 229 -21.24 -20.73 9.30
N ASP A 230 -20.06 -20.14 9.46
CA ASP A 230 -19.77 -18.78 9.00
C ASP A 230 -19.86 -18.67 7.47
N ILE A 231 -19.17 -19.56 6.74
CA ILE A 231 -19.14 -19.57 5.28
C ILE A 231 -20.53 -19.87 4.72
N TYR A 232 -21.17 -20.92 5.24
CA TYR A 232 -22.53 -21.31 4.84
C TYR A 232 -23.51 -20.16 5.01
N SER A 233 -23.52 -19.50 6.18
CA SER A 233 -24.43 -18.38 6.45
C SER A 233 -24.19 -17.19 5.51
N LYS A 234 -22.93 -16.90 5.13
CA LYS A 234 -22.61 -15.83 4.19
C LYS A 234 -23.11 -16.12 2.78
N VAL A 235 -22.90 -17.36 2.32
CA VAL A 235 -23.35 -17.80 0.98
C VAL A 235 -24.87 -17.88 0.92
N GLU A 236 -25.50 -18.46 1.94
CA GLU A 236 -26.95 -18.49 2.09
C GLU A 236 -27.53 -17.06 2.04
N ASN A 237 -27.02 -16.14 2.87
CA ASN A 237 -27.48 -14.75 2.88
C ASN A 237 -27.25 -14.01 1.55
N HIS A 238 -26.13 -14.26 0.87
CA HIS A 238 -25.83 -13.65 -0.42
C HIS A 238 -26.78 -14.13 -1.51
N LEU A 239 -27.02 -15.44 -1.60
CA LEU A 239 -27.90 -16.05 -2.60
C LEU A 239 -29.38 -15.71 -2.36
N HIS A 240 -29.78 -15.49 -1.10
CA HIS A 240 -31.11 -14.98 -0.77
C HIS A 240 -31.33 -13.51 -1.15
N GLY A 241 -30.26 -12.73 -1.29
CA GLY A 241 -30.33 -11.30 -1.61
C GLY A 241 -30.63 -11.00 -3.08
N PHE A 242 -30.65 -11.99 -3.98
CA PHE A 242 -30.87 -11.79 -5.41
C PHE A 242 -32.36 -11.84 -5.82
N PRO A 243 -32.74 -11.18 -6.94
CA PRO A 243 -34.13 -11.13 -7.43
C PRO A 243 -34.71 -12.51 -7.77
N HIS A 244 -33.87 -13.46 -8.18
CA HIS A 244 -34.24 -14.86 -8.42
C HIS A 244 -34.00 -15.68 -7.14
N ARG A 245 -34.98 -15.64 -6.23
CA ARG A 245 -34.89 -16.28 -4.91
C ARG A 245 -34.73 -17.79 -5.03
N ILE A 246 -33.55 -18.32 -4.68
CA ILE A 246 -33.40 -19.75 -4.38
C ILE A 246 -34.04 -19.98 -2.99
N PRO A 247 -35.03 -20.87 -2.83
CA PRO A 247 -35.63 -21.19 -1.53
C PRO A 247 -34.61 -21.79 -0.55
N ARG A 248 -34.69 -21.50 0.75
CA ARG A 248 -33.77 -22.03 1.79
C ARG A 248 -33.71 -23.55 1.84
N ASN A 249 -34.84 -24.18 1.51
CA ASN A 249 -35.02 -25.62 1.46
C ASN A 249 -34.59 -26.25 0.11
N ASN A 250 -33.99 -25.48 -0.79
CA ASN A 250 -33.49 -26.02 -2.05
C ASN A 250 -32.35 -27.02 -1.79
N ALA A 251 -32.40 -28.18 -2.46
CA ALA A 251 -31.42 -29.25 -2.33
C ALA A 251 -29.97 -28.79 -2.57
N ILE A 252 -29.78 -27.72 -3.37
CA ILE A 252 -28.46 -27.15 -3.64
C ILE A 252 -27.77 -26.61 -2.38
N PHE A 253 -28.53 -26.10 -1.40
CA PHE A 253 -27.97 -25.62 -0.14
C PHE A 253 -27.49 -26.77 0.73
N LYS A 254 -28.23 -27.88 0.77
CA LYS A 254 -27.81 -29.09 1.46
C LYS A 254 -26.56 -29.69 0.82
N GLN A 255 -26.54 -29.81 -0.51
CA GLN A 255 -25.36 -30.26 -1.25
C GLN A 255 -24.15 -29.36 -1.02
N TYR A 256 -24.34 -28.03 -1.05
CA TYR A 256 -23.28 -27.08 -0.74
C TYR A 256 -22.77 -27.22 0.69
N SER A 257 -23.67 -27.35 1.67
CA SER A 257 -23.32 -27.58 3.08
C SER A 257 -22.49 -28.85 3.25
N ASP A 258 -22.93 -29.95 2.66
CA ASP A 258 -22.28 -31.26 2.79
C ASP A 258 -20.89 -31.25 2.11
N HIS A 259 -20.79 -30.69 0.90
CA HIS A 259 -19.50 -30.51 0.22
C HIS A 259 -18.56 -29.56 0.96
N LEU A 260 -19.10 -28.51 1.60
CA LEU A 260 -18.30 -27.60 2.40
C LEU A 260 -17.77 -28.28 3.68
N LEU A 261 -18.58 -29.11 4.35
CA LEU A 261 -18.13 -29.91 5.49
C LEU A 261 -17.03 -30.88 5.09
N ASP A 262 -17.26 -31.66 4.03
CA ASP A 262 -16.28 -32.64 3.54
C ASP A 262 -14.97 -31.96 3.12
N TYR A 263 -15.05 -30.81 2.43
CA TYR A 263 -13.88 -30.01 2.10
C TYR A 263 -13.11 -29.51 3.34
N LEU A 264 -13.82 -29.01 4.36
CA LEU A 264 -13.21 -28.53 5.59
C LEU A 264 -12.59 -29.68 6.38
N ASP A 265 -13.26 -30.82 6.51
CA ASP A 265 -12.72 -32.02 7.14
C ASP A 265 -11.44 -32.46 6.43
N GLN A 266 -11.47 -32.62 5.10
CA GLN A 266 -10.29 -32.98 4.32
C GLN A 266 -9.16 -31.95 4.50
N SER A 267 -9.45 -30.65 4.46
CA SER A 267 -8.43 -29.60 4.60
C SER A 267 -7.76 -29.59 5.98
N TYR A 268 -8.48 -29.93 7.06
CA TYR A 268 -7.93 -29.94 8.42
C TYR A 268 -7.18 -31.22 8.75
N PHE A 269 -7.63 -32.35 8.20
CA PHE A 269 -7.04 -33.67 8.45
C PHE A 269 -6.02 -34.10 7.40
N THR A 270 -5.80 -33.31 6.33
CA THR A 270 -4.72 -33.56 5.36
C THR A 270 -3.36 -33.61 6.08
N PRO A 271 -2.58 -34.69 5.92
CA PRO A 271 -1.26 -34.80 6.54
C PRO A 271 -0.32 -33.70 6.03
N ILE A 272 0.14 -32.83 6.92
CA ILE A 272 1.24 -31.91 6.66
C ILE A 272 2.58 -32.64 6.75
N SER A 273 3.58 -32.18 6.00
CA SER A 273 4.90 -32.84 5.98
C SER A 273 5.53 -32.88 7.37
N TYR A 274 6.33 -33.91 7.67
CA TYR A 274 7.00 -34.03 8.98
C TYR A 274 7.82 -32.77 9.33
N ARG A 275 8.46 -32.16 8.33
CA ARG A 275 9.18 -30.88 8.47
C ARG A 275 8.25 -29.74 8.89
N ASP A 276 7.08 -29.62 8.27
CA ASP A 276 6.10 -28.57 8.58
C ASP A 276 5.46 -28.77 9.96
N GLN A 277 5.30 -30.03 10.39
CA GLN A 277 4.85 -30.37 11.75
C GLN A 277 5.85 -29.90 12.81
N LEU A 278 7.14 -30.19 12.61
CA LEU A 278 8.21 -29.75 13.50
C LEU A 278 8.27 -28.23 13.59
N ILE A 279 8.29 -27.54 12.44
CA ILE A 279 8.33 -26.08 12.36
C ILE A 279 7.11 -25.48 13.09
N SER A 280 5.91 -26.00 12.83
CA SER A 280 4.69 -25.46 13.43
C SER A 280 4.64 -25.66 14.95
N ARG A 281 5.12 -26.80 15.48
CA ARG A 281 5.27 -27.05 16.92
C ARG A 281 6.24 -26.07 17.55
N GLU A 282 7.42 -25.90 16.95
CA GLU A 282 8.43 -24.96 17.40
C GLU A 282 7.87 -23.53 17.44
N GLN A 283 7.16 -23.09 16.40
CA GLN A 283 6.52 -21.78 16.34
C GLN A 283 5.44 -21.59 17.42
N ALA A 284 4.64 -22.62 17.70
CA ALA A 284 3.64 -22.57 18.76
C ALA A 284 4.29 -22.41 20.15
N HIS A 285 5.39 -23.12 20.41
CA HIS A 285 6.15 -22.98 21.65
C HIS A 285 6.79 -21.59 21.77
N ILE A 286 7.40 -21.07 20.69
CA ILE A 286 8.00 -19.73 20.68
C ILE A 286 6.93 -18.67 20.97
N LEU A 287 5.76 -18.75 20.35
CA LEU A 287 4.65 -17.83 20.63
C LEU A 287 4.17 -17.87 22.09
N GLY A 288 3.99 -19.08 22.64
CA GLY A 288 3.65 -19.23 24.06
C GLY A 288 4.74 -18.69 24.99
N SER A 289 6.00 -18.76 24.57
CA SER A 289 7.13 -18.13 25.27
C SER A 289 7.07 -16.61 25.19
N ILE A 290 6.86 -16.04 24.00
CA ILE A 290 6.72 -14.59 23.77
C ILE A 290 5.59 -14.00 24.63
N ARG A 291 4.42 -14.64 24.65
CA ARG A 291 3.27 -14.20 25.48
C ARG A 291 3.63 -14.11 26.96
N ARG A 292 4.28 -15.15 27.49
CA ARG A 292 4.76 -15.15 28.89
C ARG A 292 5.79 -14.05 29.14
N THR A 293 6.69 -13.78 28.21
CA THR A 293 7.65 -12.66 28.33
C THR A 293 6.93 -11.32 28.37
N ILE A 294 5.93 -11.09 27.50
CA ILE A 294 5.13 -9.87 27.44
C ILE A 294 4.40 -9.65 28.77
N GLU A 295 3.72 -10.67 29.28
CA GLU A 295 2.99 -10.62 30.56
C GLU A 295 3.94 -10.37 31.73
N LYS A 296 5.01 -11.17 31.85
CA LYS A 296 5.98 -11.08 32.97
C LYS A 296 6.67 -9.73 33.03
N ARG A 297 6.93 -9.10 31.89
CA ARG A 297 7.64 -7.82 31.81
C ARG A 297 6.72 -6.62 31.60
N ASN A 298 5.41 -6.80 31.66
CA ASN A 298 4.40 -5.75 31.46
C ASN A 298 4.65 -4.94 30.17
N LEU A 299 4.84 -5.65 29.05
CA LEU A 299 5.11 -5.05 27.75
C LEU A 299 3.83 -4.92 26.93
N ILE A 300 3.84 -4.00 25.97
CA ILE A 300 2.79 -3.88 24.96
C ILE A 300 3.33 -4.11 23.56
N ILE A 301 2.58 -4.84 22.74
CA ILE A 301 2.86 -5.00 21.30
C ILE A 301 1.76 -4.32 20.48
N ARG A 302 2.16 -3.46 19.54
CA ARG A 302 1.27 -2.73 18.62
C ARG A 302 1.82 -2.70 17.20
N VAL A 303 0.96 -2.45 16.21
CA VAL A 303 1.42 -2.15 14.85
C VAL A 303 1.76 -0.67 14.79
N THR A 304 2.90 -0.32 14.19
CA THR A 304 3.31 1.08 14.01
C THR A 304 2.42 1.80 13.00
N ASP A 305 2.28 3.12 13.15
CA ASP A 305 1.41 3.95 12.29
C ASP A 305 1.81 3.93 10.80
N LYS A 306 3.12 3.95 10.50
CA LYS A 306 3.64 4.14 9.13
C LYS A 306 4.63 3.08 8.63
N GLY A 307 5.04 2.13 9.48
CA GLY A 307 6.10 1.16 9.15
C GLY A 307 5.61 -0.25 8.84
N ASN A 308 4.33 -0.55 9.10
CA ASN A 308 3.79 -1.92 9.10
C ASN A 308 4.66 -2.90 9.92
N ASN A 309 5.22 -2.41 11.03
CA ASN A 309 6.11 -3.16 11.93
C ASN A 309 5.45 -3.34 13.29
N PHE A 310 6.05 -4.19 14.12
CA PHE A 310 5.73 -4.25 15.53
C PHE A 310 6.49 -3.16 16.30
N TYR A 311 5.76 -2.42 17.12
CA TYR A 311 6.27 -1.68 18.26
C TYR A 311 6.21 -2.58 19.48
N ILE A 312 7.31 -2.65 20.23
CA ILE A 312 7.34 -3.31 21.53
C ILE A 312 7.94 -2.33 22.54
N GLY A 313 7.16 -1.99 23.56
CA GLY A 313 7.55 -1.03 24.59
C GLY A 313 6.92 -1.33 25.93
N SER A 314 7.26 -0.51 26.93
CA SER A 314 6.63 -0.56 28.25
C SER A 314 5.14 -0.26 28.13
N ALA A 315 4.29 -1.09 28.74
CA ALA A 315 2.86 -0.78 28.81
C ALA A 315 2.61 0.53 29.57
N VAL A 316 3.43 0.83 30.59
CA VAL A 316 3.29 2.05 31.40
C VAL A 316 3.56 3.31 30.58
N GLU A 317 4.65 3.32 29.80
CA GLU A 317 5.00 4.47 28.95
C GLU A 317 4.00 4.65 27.81
N PHE A 318 3.53 3.55 27.23
CA PHE A 318 2.50 3.59 26.21
C PHE A 318 1.18 4.17 26.74
N GLU A 319 0.74 3.76 27.92
CA GLU A 319 -0.46 4.33 28.55
C GLU A 319 -0.26 5.80 28.91
N LYS A 320 0.94 6.21 29.37
CA LYS A 320 1.27 7.63 29.57
C LYS A 320 1.14 8.43 28.26
N ASN A 321 1.59 7.88 27.13
CA ASN A 321 1.42 8.53 25.83
C ASN A 321 -0.04 8.61 25.39
N ALA A 322 -0.86 7.61 25.75
CA ALA A 322 -2.31 7.67 25.55
C ALA A 322 -2.98 8.72 26.44
N GLU A 323 -2.60 8.82 27.71
CA GLU A 323 -3.06 9.84 28.65
C GLU A 323 -2.69 11.25 28.18
N ASN A 324 -1.45 11.46 27.75
CA ASN A 324 -1.00 12.71 27.15
C ASN A 324 -1.87 13.11 25.95
N PHE A 325 -2.25 12.15 25.09
CA PHE A 325 -3.16 12.43 23.98
C PHE A 325 -4.53 12.91 24.45
N PHE A 326 -5.08 12.34 25.52
CA PHE A 326 -6.35 12.80 26.10
C PHE A 326 -6.21 14.21 26.72
N SER A 327 -5.13 14.48 27.45
CA SER A 327 -4.91 15.77 28.10
C SER A 327 -4.59 16.90 27.11
N ASP A 328 -3.76 16.63 26.10
CA ASP A 328 -3.33 17.62 25.10
C ASP A 328 -4.48 18.13 24.23
N THR A 329 -5.51 17.30 24.03
CA THR A 329 -6.65 17.65 23.17
C THR A 329 -7.82 18.24 23.95
N ASN A 330 -7.97 17.90 25.23
CA ASN A 330 -9.15 18.21 26.06
C ASN A 330 -10.49 17.90 25.34
N ALA A 331 -10.47 16.95 24.41
CA ALA A 331 -11.58 16.65 23.50
C ALA A 331 -12.48 15.53 24.03
N PHE A 332 -12.22 15.03 25.24
CA PHE A 332 -12.83 13.82 25.78
C PHE A 332 -13.17 14.00 27.26
N ILE A 333 -14.33 13.46 27.66
CA ILE A 333 -14.75 13.37 29.06
C ILE A 333 -14.96 11.90 29.43
N GLU A 334 -14.52 11.50 30.62
CA GLU A 334 -14.79 10.18 31.16
C GLU A 334 -16.24 10.10 31.66
N LEU A 335 -16.95 9.02 31.33
CA LEU A 335 -18.32 8.75 31.78
C LEU A 335 -18.31 7.72 32.91
N SER A 336 -19.21 7.89 33.89
CA SER A 336 -19.36 7.00 35.03
C SER A 336 -20.06 5.67 34.70
N SER A 337 -20.86 5.63 33.63
CA SER A 337 -21.63 4.47 33.21
C SER A 337 -21.61 4.29 31.70
N ASN A 338 -21.99 3.10 31.23
CA ASN A 338 -22.07 2.77 29.80
C ASN A 338 -23.41 3.24 29.20
N PRO A 339 -23.43 4.29 28.35
CA PRO A 339 -24.66 4.85 27.79
C PRO A 339 -25.08 4.16 26.47
N PHE A 340 -24.57 2.95 26.18
CA PHE A 340 -24.78 2.31 24.88
C PHE A 340 -26.25 2.12 24.53
N ASN A 341 -27.09 1.72 25.49
CA ASN A 341 -28.50 1.47 25.22
C ASN A 341 -29.25 2.79 24.96
N GLU A 342 -28.91 3.82 25.72
CA GLU A 342 -29.45 5.17 25.60
C GLU A 342 -29.16 5.74 24.21
N ILE A 343 -27.91 5.65 23.74
CA ILE A 343 -27.50 6.10 22.41
C ILE A 343 -28.20 5.28 21.32
N LEU A 344 -28.29 3.95 21.48
CA LEU A 344 -28.97 3.09 20.52
C LEU A 344 -30.46 3.45 20.41
N ASP A 345 -31.12 3.67 21.54
CA ASP A 345 -32.53 4.05 21.58
C ASP A 345 -32.73 5.45 20.99
N GLU A 346 -31.85 6.41 21.26
CA GLU A 346 -31.91 7.77 20.69
C GLU A 346 -31.79 7.74 19.16
N VAL A 347 -30.83 6.97 18.62
CA VAL A 347 -30.68 6.78 17.17
C VAL A 347 -31.96 6.22 16.55
N ILE A 348 -32.55 5.21 17.18
CA ILE A 348 -33.75 4.55 16.65
C ILE A 348 -34.96 5.48 16.75
N GLN A 349 -35.12 6.19 17.86
CA GLN A 349 -36.19 7.17 18.05
C GLN A 349 -36.08 8.30 17.03
N LEU A 350 -34.88 8.81 16.76
CA LEU A 350 -34.64 9.81 15.73
C LEU A 350 -35.10 9.30 14.35
N LEU A 351 -34.64 8.12 13.93
CA LEU A 351 -35.01 7.56 12.64
C LEU A 351 -36.52 7.28 12.51
N ASN A 352 -37.14 6.77 13.58
CA ASN A 352 -38.60 6.57 13.63
C ASN A 352 -39.36 7.89 13.51
N ALA A 353 -38.94 8.92 14.24
CA ALA A 353 -39.57 10.23 14.20
C ALA A 353 -39.42 10.90 12.83
N LEU A 354 -38.25 10.79 12.20
CA LEU A 354 -38.02 11.29 10.84
C LEU A 354 -38.88 10.54 9.82
N ARG A 355 -39.03 9.21 9.96
CA ARG A 355 -39.86 8.41 9.06
C ARG A 355 -41.36 8.71 9.26
N GLY A 356 -41.82 8.82 10.50
CA GLY A 356 -43.23 9.11 10.83
C GLY A 356 -43.69 10.50 10.40
N LYS A 357 -42.75 11.44 10.21
CA LYS A 357 -43.00 12.78 9.64
C LYS A 357 -42.73 12.87 8.13
N ASP A 358 -42.46 11.73 7.48
CA ASP A 358 -42.06 11.64 6.06
C ASP A 358 -40.88 12.55 5.66
N LEU A 359 -40.00 12.86 6.60
CA LEU A 359 -38.76 13.62 6.36
C LEU A 359 -37.66 12.76 5.71
N ILE A 360 -37.81 11.43 5.76
CA ILE A 360 -36.97 10.45 5.08
C ILE A 360 -37.84 9.35 4.44
N ARG A 361 -37.39 8.83 3.29
CA ARG A 361 -38.04 7.74 2.55
C ARG A 361 -37.79 6.39 3.24
N LYS A 362 -38.64 5.39 2.96
CA LYS A 362 -38.53 4.04 3.51
C LYS A 362 -37.14 3.40 3.29
N TRP A 363 -36.61 3.47 2.08
CA TRP A 363 -35.30 2.89 1.78
C TRP A 363 -34.15 3.59 2.52
N GLN A 364 -34.24 4.91 2.75
CA GLN A 364 -33.26 5.68 3.52
C GLN A 364 -33.29 5.27 5.00
N TYR A 365 -34.49 5.12 5.55
CA TYR A 365 -34.71 4.58 6.89
C TYR A 365 -34.11 3.17 7.04
N GLU A 366 -34.38 2.27 6.10
CA GLU A 366 -33.87 0.89 6.12
C GLU A 366 -32.33 0.84 5.98
N GLU A 367 -31.74 1.69 5.14
CA GLU A 367 -30.28 1.79 4.96
C GLU A 367 -29.60 2.34 6.22
N MET A 368 -30.23 3.29 6.92
CA MET A 368 -29.69 3.94 8.12
C MET A 368 -29.95 3.18 9.44
N MET A 369 -30.98 2.32 9.50
CA MET A 369 -31.41 1.69 10.75
C MET A 369 -30.36 0.72 11.32
N PRO A 370 -29.86 0.92 12.55
CA PRO A 370 -28.89 0.01 13.18
C PRO A 370 -29.46 -1.40 13.40
N ASP A 371 -28.57 -2.41 13.33
CA ASP A 371 -28.92 -3.78 13.71
C ASP A 371 -28.70 -3.98 15.22
N ARG A 372 -29.80 -3.98 15.97
CA ARG A 372 -29.81 -4.15 17.43
C ARG A 372 -29.02 -5.37 17.92
N THR A 373 -28.96 -6.45 17.14
CA THR A 373 -28.28 -7.69 17.56
C THR A 373 -26.76 -7.57 17.45
N ASN A 374 -26.29 -6.78 16.49
CA ASN A 374 -24.88 -6.63 16.13
C ASN A 374 -24.27 -5.32 16.62
N CYS A 375 -25.07 -4.34 17.07
CA CYS A 375 -24.55 -3.11 17.63
C CYS A 375 -23.76 -3.33 18.94
N GLU A 376 -22.73 -2.50 19.12
CA GLU A 376 -21.91 -2.38 20.33
C GLU A 376 -21.29 -0.98 20.40
N LEU A 377 -20.78 -0.63 21.58
CA LEU A 377 -20.03 0.61 21.77
C LEU A 377 -18.78 0.62 20.89
N ALA A 378 -18.41 1.79 20.37
CA ALA A 378 -17.13 1.97 19.71
C ALA A 378 -15.97 1.69 20.67
N HIS A 379 -14.78 1.40 20.14
CA HIS A 379 -13.59 1.26 20.97
C HIS A 379 -12.40 1.95 20.34
N LEU A 380 -11.61 2.61 21.20
CA LEU A 380 -10.42 3.32 20.80
C LEU A 380 -9.19 2.41 20.93
N CYS A 381 -8.35 2.43 19.91
CA CYS A 381 -7.02 1.84 19.90
C CYS A 381 -5.99 2.92 19.60
N PHE A 382 -4.73 2.66 19.94
CA PHE A 382 -3.62 3.54 19.60
C PHE A 382 -2.57 2.81 18.78
N ASN A 383 -2.10 3.46 17.70
CA ASN A 383 -0.92 3.03 16.94
C ASN A 383 0.25 3.97 17.26
N PRO A 384 1.42 3.47 17.69
CA PRO A 384 2.59 4.28 17.99
C PRO A 384 3.20 4.90 16.72
N LYS A 385 3.52 6.19 16.78
CA LYS A 385 4.20 6.95 15.73
C LYS A 385 5.72 6.91 15.96
N THR A 386 6.34 5.75 15.76
CA THR A 386 7.78 5.49 15.98
C THR A 386 8.74 6.36 15.15
N HIS A 387 8.22 7.13 14.20
CA HIS A 387 8.97 8.06 13.36
C HIS A 387 8.99 9.50 13.92
N LYS A 388 8.36 9.74 15.08
CA LYS A 388 8.33 11.01 15.78
C LYS A 388 9.00 10.86 17.15
N ASP A 389 9.68 11.91 17.59
CA ASP A 389 10.31 11.95 18.93
C ASP A 389 9.25 11.78 20.03
N GLY A 390 9.60 11.07 21.10
CA GLY A 390 8.66 10.72 22.19
C GLY A 390 7.60 9.68 21.84
N ILE A 391 7.55 9.20 20.58
CA ILE A 391 6.65 8.14 20.09
C ILE A 391 5.18 8.43 20.47
N PRO A 392 4.63 9.59 20.06
CA PRO A 392 3.22 9.88 20.29
C PRO A 392 2.34 8.84 19.62
N VAL A 393 1.11 8.72 20.11
CA VAL A 393 0.16 7.73 19.59
C VAL A 393 -0.78 8.34 18.54
N ARG A 394 -1.26 7.51 17.61
CA ARG A 394 -2.38 7.83 16.71
C ARG A 394 -3.64 7.13 17.22
N PRO A 395 -4.70 7.88 17.57
CA PRO A 395 -5.99 7.27 17.91
C PRO A 395 -6.60 6.60 16.67
N ILE A 396 -7.15 5.40 16.86
CA ILE A 396 -7.91 4.64 15.87
C ILE A 396 -9.19 4.20 16.54
N GLU A 397 -10.29 4.86 16.23
CA GLU A 397 -11.59 4.52 16.76
C GLU A 397 -12.30 3.52 15.86
N SER A 398 -12.63 2.35 16.40
CA SER A 398 -13.37 1.31 15.68
C SER A 398 -14.87 1.50 15.89
N THR A 399 -15.51 2.10 14.90
CA THR A 399 -16.96 2.37 14.88
C THR A 399 -17.74 1.34 14.07
N ILE A 400 -17.13 0.24 13.63
CA ILE A 400 -17.76 -0.69 12.65
C ILE A 400 -19.14 -1.22 13.06
N HIS A 401 -19.41 -1.29 14.37
CA HIS A 401 -20.68 -1.74 14.96
C HIS A 401 -21.38 -0.69 15.83
N ALA A 402 -20.94 0.57 15.79
CA ALA A 402 -21.61 1.65 16.53
C ALA A 402 -23.01 1.92 15.97
N ALA A 403 -23.91 2.43 16.80
CA ALA A 403 -25.31 2.70 16.43
C ALA A 403 -25.41 3.73 15.28
N THR A 404 -24.48 4.69 15.22
CA THR A 404 -24.46 5.80 14.26
C THR A 404 -23.79 5.46 12.92
N THR A 405 -23.19 4.28 12.78
CA THR A 405 -22.32 3.93 11.64
C THR A 405 -23.04 3.88 10.31
N LYS A 406 -24.27 3.39 10.29
CA LYS A 406 -25.09 3.34 9.07
C LYS A 406 -25.52 4.74 8.64
N ILE A 407 -25.94 5.59 9.58
CA ILE A 407 -26.22 7.01 9.30
C ILE A 407 -24.97 7.69 8.75
N SER A 408 -23.81 7.46 9.37
CA SER A 408 -22.55 8.06 8.92
C SER A 408 -22.16 7.66 7.50
N LYS A 409 -22.28 6.38 7.14
CA LYS A 409 -22.02 5.90 5.78
C LYS A 409 -23.02 6.47 4.77
N PHE A 410 -24.29 6.55 5.15
CA PHE A 410 -25.34 7.09 4.30
C PHE A 410 -25.12 8.59 4.03
N LEU A 411 -24.83 9.39 5.06
CA LEU A 411 -24.57 10.82 4.89
C LEU A 411 -23.28 11.07 4.09
N ASP A 412 -22.20 10.32 4.35
CA ASP A 412 -20.97 10.40 3.56
C ASP A 412 -21.24 10.10 2.08
N LYS A 413 -22.02 9.05 1.78
CA LYS A 413 -22.40 8.66 0.41
C LYS A 413 -23.13 9.76 -0.36
N ILE A 414 -23.94 10.58 0.30
CA ILE A 414 -24.70 11.66 -0.37
C ILE A 414 -23.99 13.03 -0.33
N LEU A 415 -23.14 13.28 0.66
CA LEU A 415 -22.48 14.58 0.85
C LEU A 415 -21.09 14.66 0.21
N ARG A 416 -20.32 13.56 0.23
CA ARG A 416 -18.97 13.54 -0.36
C ARG A 416 -18.98 13.90 -1.86
N PRO A 417 -19.88 13.37 -2.70
CA PRO A 417 -20.01 13.80 -4.09
C PRO A 417 -20.13 15.31 -4.29
N ILE A 418 -20.91 15.98 -3.43
CA ILE A 418 -21.12 17.43 -3.50
C ILE A 418 -19.82 18.16 -3.16
N PHE A 419 -19.12 17.71 -2.11
CA PHE A 419 -17.81 18.27 -1.77
C PHE A 419 -16.80 18.08 -2.91
N ASP A 420 -16.70 16.86 -3.44
CA ASP A 420 -15.74 16.50 -4.49
C ASP A 420 -15.95 17.35 -5.77
N ASP A 421 -17.21 17.64 -6.14
CA ASP A 421 -17.51 18.53 -7.26
C ASP A 421 -17.18 20.00 -6.95
N LYS A 422 -17.70 20.54 -5.84
CA LYS A 422 -17.61 21.98 -5.54
C LYS A 422 -16.22 22.45 -5.11
N CYS A 423 -15.39 21.54 -4.59
CA CYS A 423 -14.06 21.86 -4.07
C CYS A 423 -12.89 21.30 -4.93
N LYS A 424 -13.17 20.81 -6.14
CA LYS A 424 -12.17 20.15 -7.01
C LYS A 424 -10.93 20.99 -7.29
N ASP A 425 -11.09 22.31 -7.44
CA ASP A 425 -9.99 23.21 -7.85
C ASP A 425 -8.97 23.46 -6.73
N THR A 426 -9.30 23.12 -5.49
CA THR A 426 -8.42 23.28 -4.32
C THR A 426 -8.02 21.94 -3.69
N THR A 427 -8.58 20.84 -4.18
CA THR A 427 -8.42 19.51 -3.60
C THR A 427 -7.48 18.67 -4.45
N ILE A 428 -6.40 18.20 -3.83
CA ILE A 428 -5.49 17.22 -4.41
C ILE A 428 -6.06 15.83 -4.10
N ILE A 429 -6.23 15.01 -5.13
CA ILE A 429 -6.78 13.64 -5.00
C ILE A 429 -5.66 12.65 -4.65
N ASP A 430 -4.51 12.81 -5.30
CA ASP A 430 -3.32 11.99 -5.17
C ASP A 430 -2.08 12.69 -5.75
N GLY A 431 -0.92 12.05 -5.66
CA GLY A 431 0.31 12.61 -6.20
C GLY A 431 0.29 12.82 -7.73
N ALA A 432 -0.46 12.01 -8.48
CA ALA A 432 -0.58 12.19 -9.93
C ALA A 432 -1.38 13.47 -10.28
N SER A 433 -2.45 13.76 -9.54
CA SER A 433 -3.20 15.01 -9.69
C SER A 433 -2.34 16.23 -9.37
N LEU A 434 -1.54 16.16 -8.28
CA LEU A 434 -0.62 17.23 -7.92
C LEU A 434 0.40 17.52 -9.03
N ILE A 435 1.05 16.49 -9.57
CA ILE A 435 2.05 16.67 -10.64
C ILE A 435 1.40 17.31 -11.88
N THR A 436 0.17 16.91 -12.18
CA THR A 436 -0.58 17.45 -13.32
C THR A 436 -0.85 18.95 -13.12
N GLU A 437 -1.35 19.34 -11.95
CA GLU A 437 -1.64 20.75 -11.65
C GLU A 437 -0.37 21.60 -11.54
N LEU A 438 0.69 21.09 -10.89
CA LEU A 438 1.97 21.79 -10.83
C LEU A 438 2.63 21.91 -12.20
N SER A 439 2.43 20.95 -13.10
CA SER A 439 2.90 21.06 -14.49
C SER A 439 2.17 22.17 -15.25
N LYS A 440 0.86 22.35 -15.00
CA LYS A 440 0.09 23.49 -15.56
C LYS A 440 0.60 24.81 -14.98
N TYR A 441 0.84 24.88 -13.67
CA TYR A 441 1.42 26.05 -13.00
C TYR A 441 2.80 26.41 -13.59
N ASN A 442 3.68 25.42 -13.77
CA ASN A 442 5.00 25.60 -14.36
C ASN A 442 4.93 26.12 -15.80
N LYS A 443 4.01 25.58 -16.63
CA LYS A 443 3.81 26.03 -18.02
C LYS A 443 3.33 27.49 -18.14
N LYS A 444 2.71 28.04 -17.09
CA LYS A 444 2.32 29.46 -17.03
C LYS A 444 3.51 30.39 -16.73
N GLY A 445 4.72 29.87 -16.49
CA GLY A 445 5.90 30.66 -16.16
C GLY A 445 5.87 31.27 -14.76
N LEU A 446 5.03 30.75 -13.86
CA LEU A 446 4.82 31.28 -12.51
C LEU A 446 5.82 30.72 -11.49
N LEU A 447 6.52 29.64 -11.85
CA LEU A 447 7.61 29.07 -11.05
C LEU A 447 8.93 29.81 -11.36
N LYS A 448 9.36 30.66 -10.44
CA LYS A 448 10.61 31.42 -10.50
C LYS A 448 11.72 30.66 -9.79
N SER A 449 12.98 31.03 -10.04
CA SER A 449 14.12 30.51 -9.27
C SER A 449 14.03 30.79 -7.77
N THR A 450 13.33 31.87 -7.39
CA THR A 450 13.09 32.27 -6.00
C THR A 450 11.80 31.72 -5.42
N THR A 451 11.02 30.92 -6.17
CA THR A 451 9.77 30.36 -5.63
C THR A 451 10.06 29.38 -4.50
N LEU A 452 9.54 29.68 -3.33
CA LEU A 452 9.55 28.81 -2.17
C LEU A 452 8.38 27.83 -2.25
N PHE A 453 8.62 26.59 -1.82
CA PHE A 453 7.57 25.64 -1.52
C PHE A 453 7.25 25.69 -0.04
N CYS A 454 5.97 25.55 0.29
CA CYS A 454 5.52 25.44 1.66
C CYS A 454 4.56 24.26 1.80
N THR A 455 4.86 23.38 2.75
CA THR A 455 3.98 22.28 3.14
C THR A 455 3.46 22.49 4.56
N PHE A 456 2.21 22.12 4.80
CA PHE A 456 1.54 22.23 6.10
C PHE A 456 0.89 20.91 6.47
N ASP A 457 1.00 20.53 7.74
CA ASP A 457 0.25 19.45 8.39
C ASP A 457 -0.69 20.08 9.42
N ILE A 458 -1.98 19.76 9.36
CA ILE A 458 -2.96 20.22 10.36
C ILE A 458 -2.95 19.25 11.53
N ARG A 459 -2.57 19.74 12.71
CA ARG A 459 -2.49 18.92 13.93
C ARG A 459 -3.87 18.38 14.32
N ASN A 460 -3.97 17.05 14.43
CA ASN A 460 -5.13 16.34 14.96
C ASN A 460 -6.48 16.76 14.35
N LEU A 461 -6.51 17.05 13.04
CA LEU A 461 -7.68 17.62 12.32
C LEU A 461 -9.03 17.05 12.80
N TYR A 462 -9.22 15.73 12.75
CA TYR A 462 -10.49 15.11 13.12
C TYR A 462 -10.88 15.26 14.61
N THR A 463 -9.90 15.23 15.52
CA THR A 463 -10.14 15.35 16.97
C THR A 463 -10.46 16.79 17.37
N MET A 464 -9.99 17.77 16.59
CA MET A 464 -10.08 19.18 16.96
C MET A 464 -11.21 19.94 16.25
N LEU A 465 -12.03 19.28 15.40
CA LEU A 465 -13.16 19.95 14.74
C LEU A 465 -14.18 20.48 15.77
N PRO A 466 -14.49 21.78 15.81
CA PRO A 466 -15.54 22.32 16.66
C PRO A 466 -16.90 21.77 16.19
N GLN A 467 -17.58 20.96 17.01
CA GLN A 467 -18.73 20.18 16.55
C GLN A 467 -19.90 21.04 16.04
N GLU A 468 -20.34 22.04 16.81
CA GLU A 468 -21.44 22.95 16.41
C GLU A 468 -21.07 23.76 15.17
N GLU A 469 -19.90 24.40 15.17
CA GLU A 469 -19.46 25.20 14.03
C GLU A 469 -19.29 24.34 12.77
N THR A 470 -18.88 23.07 12.91
CA THR A 470 -18.78 22.14 11.79
C THR A 470 -20.16 21.83 11.20
N LEU A 471 -21.18 21.64 12.06
CA LEU A 471 -22.56 21.45 11.61
C LEU A 471 -23.11 22.69 10.90
N ASP A 472 -22.83 23.89 11.43
CA ASP A 472 -23.24 25.15 10.80
C ASP A 472 -22.50 25.40 9.49
N THR A 473 -21.24 25.01 9.42
CA THR A 473 -20.42 25.10 8.20
C THR A 473 -20.93 24.14 7.13
N LEU A 474 -21.36 22.94 7.49
CA LEU A 474 -22.04 22.02 6.57
C LEU A 474 -23.32 22.66 5.99
N MET A 475 -24.15 23.25 6.85
CA MET A 475 -25.40 23.89 6.42
C MET A 475 -25.14 25.07 5.49
N THR A 476 -24.19 25.92 5.86
CA THR A 476 -23.77 27.07 5.05
C THR A 476 -23.23 26.62 3.70
N PHE A 477 -22.38 25.59 3.69
CA PHE A 477 -21.81 25.01 2.47
C PHE A 477 -22.90 24.52 1.51
N LEU A 478 -23.85 23.71 2.01
CA LEU A 478 -24.97 23.22 1.20
C LEU A 478 -25.83 24.37 0.68
N HIS A 479 -26.13 25.36 1.52
CA HIS A 479 -26.95 26.51 1.15
C HIS A 479 -26.30 27.38 0.06
N VAL A 480 -25.01 27.72 0.23
CA VAL A 480 -24.24 28.54 -0.74
C VAL A 480 -24.14 27.85 -2.10
N HIS A 481 -24.11 26.52 -2.12
CA HIS A 481 -24.11 25.74 -3.35
C HIS A 481 -25.51 25.36 -3.87
N GLY A 482 -26.57 25.99 -3.35
CA GLY A 482 -27.93 25.89 -3.88
C GLY A 482 -28.76 24.71 -3.36
N TYR A 483 -28.25 23.92 -2.40
CA TYR A 483 -28.96 22.77 -1.87
C TYR A 483 -29.90 23.16 -0.72
N ARG A 484 -31.21 22.94 -0.92
CA ARG A 484 -32.22 22.95 0.16
C ARG A 484 -32.56 21.54 0.65
N LYS A 485 -32.38 20.55 -0.23
CA LYS A 485 -32.52 19.13 0.05
C LYS A 485 -31.40 18.37 -0.66
N VAL A 486 -30.97 17.24 -0.10
CA VAL A 486 -30.05 16.29 -0.75
C VAL A 486 -30.73 14.93 -0.73
N LYS A 487 -30.91 14.31 -1.91
CA LYS A 487 -31.65 13.04 -2.06
C LYS A 487 -33.02 13.06 -1.36
N GLY A 488 -33.73 14.18 -1.45
CA GLY A 488 -35.05 14.39 -0.82
C GLY A 488 -35.03 14.69 0.68
N ILE A 489 -33.86 14.70 1.33
CA ILE A 489 -33.71 15.01 2.76
C ILE A 489 -33.39 16.49 2.92
N SER A 490 -34.15 17.21 3.75
CA SER A 490 -33.86 18.63 4.04
C SER A 490 -32.50 18.83 4.69
N ILE A 491 -31.88 19.98 4.44
CA ILE A 491 -30.62 20.35 5.11
C ILE A 491 -30.76 20.31 6.64
N ASP A 492 -31.91 20.70 7.20
CA ASP A 492 -32.15 20.63 8.66
C ASP A 492 -32.18 19.20 9.18
N THR A 493 -32.77 18.28 8.41
CA THR A 493 -32.74 16.85 8.72
C THR A 493 -31.31 16.30 8.62
N ILE A 494 -30.53 16.75 7.63
CA ILE A 494 -29.11 16.39 7.50
C ILE A 494 -28.33 16.87 8.73
N LYS A 495 -28.56 18.11 9.20
CA LYS A 495 -27.94 18.63 10.43
C LYS A 495 -28.27 17.76 11.64
N LYS A 496 -29.53 17.34 11.81
CA LYS A 496 -29.94 16.45 12.91
C LYS A 496 -29.23 15.09 12.85
N LEU A 497 -29.17 14.48 11.67
CA LEU A 497 -28.49 13.19 11.46
C LEU A 497 -26.96 13.31 11.61
N ALA A 498 -26.35 14.43 11.22
CA ALA A 498 -24.92 14.69 11.44
C ALA A 498 -24.62 14.98 12.92
N SER A 499 -25.53 15.67 13.61
CA SER A 499 -25.41 16.03 15.02
C SER A 499 -25.33 14.79 15.90
N ILE A 500 -26.19 13.78 15.71
CA ILE A 500 -26.16 12.56 16.52
C ILE A 500 -24.86 11.75 16.30
N ILE A 501 -24.25 11.83 15.11
CA ILE A 501 -22.97 11.18 14.83
C ILE A 501 -21.83 11.84 15.62
N LEU A 502 -21.80 13.17 15.68
CA LEU A 502 -20.73 13.90 16.38
C LEU A 502 -20.93 13.90 17.90
N LYS A 503 -22.15 14.22 18.36
CA LYS A 503 -22.44 14.45 19.77
C LYS A 503 -22.55 13.18 20.60
N ASP A 504 -22.95 12.06 19.99
CA ASP A 504 -23.11 10.79 20.70
C ASP A 504 -22.01 9.80 20.36
N ASN A 505 -20.83 10.34 20.02
CA ASN A 505 -19.63 9.55 19.88
C ASN A 505 -19.08 9.15 21.26
N VAL A 506 -19.41 7.93 21.68
CA VAL A 506 -18.95 7.33 22.93
C VAL A 506 -18.20 6.04 22.62
N PHE A 507 -17.04 5.87 23.23
CA PHE A 507 -16.17 4.72 23.02
C PHE A 507 -15.56 4.20 24.32
N ALA A 508 -15.18 2.92 24.31
CA ALA A 508 -14.41 2.31 25.37
C ALA A 508 -12.89 2.45 25.09
N TYR A 509 -12.13 2.78 26.12
CA TYR A 509 -10.67 2.67 26.14
C TYR A 509 -10.22 2.06 27.48
N GLY A 510 -9.44 0.98 27.41
CA GLY A 510 -9.08 0.20 28.60
C GLY A 510 -10.33 -0.32 29.33
N LYS A 511 -10.50 0.08 30.59
CA LYS A 511 -11.67 -0.24 31.43
C LYS A 511 -12.64 0.94 31.59
N LYS A 512 -12.40 2.04 30.87
CA LYS A 512 -13.12 3.31 31.01
C LYS A 512 -13.94 3.60 29.75
N ILE A 513 -14.92 4.47 29.91
CA ILE A 513 -15.82 4.93 28.84
C ILE A 513 -15.64 6.42 28.69
N TYR A 514 -15.50 6.87 27.45
CA TYR A 514 -15.26 8.27 27.14
C TYR A 514 -16.28 8.77 26.13
N LYS A 515 -16.74 10.00 26.32
CA LYS A 515 -17.52 10.76 25.34
C LYS A 515 -16.61 11.80 24.69
N GLN A 516 -16.63 11.85 23.36
CA GLN A 516 -15.92 12.90 22.63
C GLN A 516 -16.77 14.18 22.62
N THR A 517 -16.19 15.28 23.10
CA THR A 517 -16.83 16.61 23.19
C THR A 517 -16.39 17.55 22.08
N THR A 518 -15.21 17.31 21.49
CA THR A 518 -14.69 18.05 20.33
C THR A 518 -14.22 17.07 19.28
N GLY A 519 -14.42 17.39 18.00
CA GLY A 519 -14.07 16.54 16.90
C GLY A 519 -15.12 15.50 16.56
N GLY A 520 -14.75 14.57 15.67
CA GLY A 520 -15.51 13.35 15.40
C GLY A 520 -14.62 12.12 15.41
N ALA A 521 -15.25 10.94 15.40
CA ALA A 521 -14.55 9.67 15.35
C ALA A 521 -13.68 9.58 14.09
N MET A 522 -12.38 9.28 14.23
CA MET A 522 -11.48 9.06 13.09
C MET A 522 -11.91 7.85 12.22
N GLY A 523 -12.68 6.92 12.78
CA GLY A 523 -13.24 5.77 12.05
C GLY A 523 -14.61 6.01 11.42
N SER A 524 -15.23 7.17 11.63
CA SER A 524 -16.53 7.51 11.03
C SER A 524 -16.33 8.04 9.60
N SER A 525 -17.09 7.48 8.64
CA SER A 525 -17.05 7.89 7.24
C SER A 525 -17.41 9.36 7.05
N LEU A 526 -18.39 9.86 7.82
CA LEU A 526 -18.88 11.23 7.71
C LEU A 526 -17.87 12.25 8.25
N THR A 527 -17.12 11.91 9.31
CA THR A 527 -16.12 12.81 9.91
C THR A 527 -15.12 13.32 8.88
N LEU A 528 -14.71 12.47 7.93
CA LEU A 528 -13.82 12.88 6.82
C LEU A 528 -14.45 13.98 5.96
N THR A 529 -15.68 13.76 5.52
CA THR A 529 -16.41 14.71 4.68
C THR A 529 -16.67 16.03 5.42
N LEU A 530 -17.03 15.97 6.71
CA LEU A 530 -17.18 17.15 7.55
C LEU A 530 -15.88 17.92 7.75
N ALA A 531 -14.76 17.21 8.00
CA ALA A 531 -13.44 17.84 8.10
C ALA A 531 -13.09 18.59 6.81
N ASN A 532 -13.32 17.96 5.66
CA ASN A 532 -13.05 18.55 4.37
C ASN A 532 -13.90 19.80 4.08
N ILE A 533 -15.20 19.77 4.41
CA ILE A 533 -16.10 20.92 4.27
C ILE A 533 -15.71 22.06 5.23
N PHE A 534 -15.38 21.73 6.47
CA PHE A 534 -14.88 22.72 7.45
C PHE A 534 -13.60 23.38 6.94
N MET A 535 -12.66 22.58 6.45
CA MET A 535 -11.40 23.09 5.90
C MET A 535 -11.58 23.93 4.65
N ALA A 536 -12.58 23.64 3.81
CA ALA A 536 -12.90 24.47 2.65
C ALA A 536 -13.33 25.89 3.05
N LYS A 537 -14.11 26.04 4.13
CA LYS A 537 -14.43 27.36 4.72
C LYS A 537 -13.18 28.03 5.30
N TRP A 538 -12.42 27.31 6.12
CA TRP A 538 -11.23 27.87 6.80
C TRP A 538 -10.14 28.33 5.81
N GLN A 539 -9.89 27.57 4.74
CA GLN A 539 -8.82 27.86 3.79
C GLN A 539 -9.16 28.98 2.80
N LYS A 540 -10.42 29.45 2.77
CA LYS A 540 -10.92 30.38 1.74
C LYS A 540 -10.01 31.59 1.54
N ASN A 541 -9.59 32.25 2.62
CA ASN A 541 -8.73 33.42 2.55
C ASN A 541 -7.32 33.10 2.01
N ILE A 542 -6.79 31.90 2.29
CA ILE A 542 -5.50 31.46 1.73
C ILE A 542 -5.64 31.27 0.23
N VAL A 543 -6.70 30.58 -0.20
CA VAL A 543 -6.98 30.32 -1.61
C VAL A 543 -7.15 31.64 -2.37
N GLU A 544 -7.90 32.60 -1.84
CA GLU A 544 -8.09 33.92 -2.44
C GLU A 544 -6.77 34.70 -2.57
N GLU A 545 -5.91 34.65 -1.55
CA GLU A 545 -4.58 35.27 -1.61
C GLU A 545 -3.71 34.63 -2.70
N GLN A 546 -3.70 33.31 -2.79
CA GLN A 546 -2.93 32.57 -3.79
C GLN A 546 -3.46 32.82 -5.22
N MET A 547 -4.79 32.94 -5.37
CA MET A 547 -5.40 33.30 -6.66
C MET A 547 -4.99 34.71 -7.12
N LYS A 548 -4.92 35.69 -6.21
CA LYS A 548 -4.50 37.06 -6.54
C LYS A 548 -3.06 37.13 -7.04
N THR A 549 -2.16 36.33 -6.45
CA THR A 549 -0.74 36.29 -6.82
C THR A 549 -0.44 35.31 -7.95
N GLY A 550 -1.43 34.50 -8.34
CA GLY A 550 -1.27 33.40 -9.30
C GLY A 550 -0.49 32.21 -8.74
N GLU A 551 -0.21 32.18 -7.44
CA GLU A 551 0.52 31.10 -6.78
C GLU A 551 -0.34 29.82 -6.68
N PHE A 552 0.32 28.67 -6.55
CA PHE A 552 -0.36 27.39 -6.47
C PHE A 552 -0.83 27.13 -5.04
N TYR A 553 -2.04 26.61 -4.90
CA TYR A 553 -2.57 26.05 -3.66
C TYR A 553 -3.21 24.70 -3.93
N GLY A 554 -2.96 23.72 -3.07
CA GLY A 554 -3.72 22.48 -3.08
C GLY A 554 -3.67 21.77 -1.74
N ARG A 555 -4.79 21.13 -1.37
CA ARG A 555 -4.92 20.39 -0.11
C ARG A 555 -5.27 18.92 -0.37
N TYR A 556 -4.53 18.02 0.27
CA TYR A 556 -4.88 16.61 0.41
C TYR A 556 -5.26 16.36 1.88
N ILE A 557 -6.55 16.39 2.19
CA ILE A 557 -7.06 16.16 3.56
C ILE A 557 -6.40 17.11 4.59
N ASP A 558 -5.45 16.62 5.38
CA ASP A 558 -4.69 17.33 6.42
C ASP A 558 -3.37 17.94 5.90
N ASP A 559 -2.87 17.46 4.77
CA ASP A 559 -1.65 17.95 4.11
C ASP A 559 -1.99 19.07 3.12
N ILE A 560 -1.40 20.26 3.28
CA ILE A 560 -1.53 21.39 2.34
C ILE A 560 -0.18 21.65 1.66
N PHE A 561 -0.21 22.00 0.38
CA PHE A 561 0.93 22.48 -0.39
C PHE A 561 0.60 23.83 -1.03
N MET A 562 1.51 24.79 -0.94
CA MET A 562 1.41 26.04 -1.69
C MET A 562 2.79 26.54 -2.16
N THR A 563 2.79 27.42 -3.16
CA THR A 563 4.00 28.11 -3.63
C THR A 563 4.03 29.56 -3.15
N TRP A 564 5.21 30.14 -3.04
CA TRP A 564 5.38 31.53 -2.59
C TRP A 564 6.52 32.22 -3.34
N ASN A 565 6.22 33.35 -3.97
CA ASN A 565 7.12 34.12 -4.83
C ASN A 565 7.65 35.40 -4.17
N ARG A 566 7.21 35.71 -2.94
CA ARG A 566 7.71 36.83 -2.14
C ARG A 566 8.79 36.36 -1.15
N SER A 567 9.19 37.21 -0.21
CA SER A 567 10.26 36.87 0.74
C SER A 567 9.83 35.76 1.72
N GLU A 568 10.81 34.98 2.21
CA GLU A 568 10.57 33.96 3.24
C GLU A 568 10.06 34.59 4.55
N GLU A 569 10.51 35.80 4.87
CA GLU A 569 10.07 36.54 6.05
C GLU A 569 8.59 36.88 6.00
N GLU A 570 8.10 37.35 4.85
CA GLU A 570 6.68 37.60 4.62
C GLU A 570 5.86 36.32 4.71
N LEU A 571 6.36 35.22 4.14
CA LEU A 571 5.73 33.92 4.27
C LEU A 571 5.60 33.52 5.74
N ARG A 572 6.68 33.59 6.52
CA ARG A 572 6.67 33.23 7.95
C ARG A 572 5.71 34.11 8.75
N LYS A 573 5.67 35.42 8.49
CA LYS A 573 4.71 36.35 9.11
C LYS A 573 3.27 35.99 8.76
N TYR A 574 3.01 35.72 7.48
CA TYR A 574 1.69 35.31 7.01
C TYR A 574 1.23 34.00 7.66
N LEU A 575 2.11 32.99 7.74
CA LEU A 575 1.79 31.71 8.36
C LEU A 575 1.59 31.81 9.88
N HIS A 576 2.35 32.68 10.54
CA HIS A 576 2.11 32.99 11.95
C HIS A 576 0.72 33.58 12.15
N TYR A 577 0.32 34.53 11.29
CA TYR A 577 -1.02 35.11 11.31
C TYR A 577 -2.12 34.08 11.03
N VAL A 578 -1.95 33.21 10.02
CA VAL A 578 -2.90 32.13 9.73
C VAL A 578 -3.10 31.20 10.94
N ASN A 579 -2.03 30.90 11.68
CA ASN A 579 -2.08 30.08 12.91
C ASN A 579 -2.87 30.71 14.08
N THR A 580 -3.28 31.98 13.95
CA THR A 580 -4.14 32.68 14.91
C THR A 580 -5.62 32.68 14.54
N TRP A 581 -5.98 32.29 13.30
CA TRP A 581 -7.35 32.42 12.78
C TRP A 581 -8.39 31.58 13.52
N HIS A 582 -7.98 30.43 14.06
CA HIS A 582 -8.88 29.55 14.77
C HIS A 582 -8.19 28.91 15.98
N PRO A 583 -8.84 28.85 17.16
CA PRO A 583 -8.23 28.28 18.36
C PRO A 583 -7.87 26.80 18.18
N ASN A 584 -8.72 26.03 17.50
CA ASN A 584 -8.57 24.58 17.35
C ASN A 584 -7.75 24.15 16.12
N ILE A 585 -7.42 25.06 15.19
CA ILE A 585 -6.64 24.71 13.99
C ILE A 585 -5.21 25.19 14.19
N LYS A 586 -4.26 24.26 14.18
CA LYS A 586 -2.82 24.53 14.33
C LYS A 586 -2.05 23.87 13.20
N LEU A 587 -1.16 24.64 12.59
CA LEU A 587 -0.35 24.25 11.45
C LEU A 587 1.09 23.98 11.88
N ASP A 588 1.60 22.82 11.48
CA ASP A 588 3.04 22.55 11.40
C ASP A 588 3.49 22.74 9.96
N TYR A 589 4.46 23.62 9.72
CA TYR A 589 4.88 23.96 8.36
C TYR A 589 6.37 23.78 8.12
N LYS A 590 6.71 23.52 6.85
CA LYS A 590 8.08 23.49 6.34
C LYS A 590 8.17 24.35 5.10
N ILE A 591 9.25 25.12 4.99
CA ILE A 591 9.52 26.02 3.88
C ILE A 591 10.86 25.59 3.25
N GLY A 592 10.94 25.61 1.94
CA GLY A 592 12.20 25.41 1.22
C GLY A 592 12.01 25.26 -0.27
N TYR A 593 13.12 25.09 -0.99
CA TYR A 593 13.11 24.84 -2.43
C TYR A 593 12.97 23.35 -2.79
N SER A 594 13.15 22.46 -1.80
CA SER A 594 12.97 21.02 -1.97
C SER A 594 12.25 20.44 -0.77
N LEU A 595 11.01 19.99 -0.96
CA LEU A 595 10.17 19.48 0.11
C LEU A 595 9.41 18.23 -0.33
N PRO A 596 9.25 17.24 0.58
CA PRO A 596 8.35 16.14 0.35
C PRO A 596 6.89 16.57 0.55
N PHE A 597 6.00 16.11 -0.33
CA PHE A 597 4.56 16.20 -0.17
C PHE A 597 3.90 14.92 -0.68
N LEU A 598 3.04 14.30 0.14
CA LEU A 598 2.58 12.91 -0.07
C LEU A 598 3.75 11.94 -0.22
N ASP A 599 3.83 11.25 -1.36
CA ASP A 599 4.90 10.31 -1.75
C ASP A 599 5.80 10.89 -2.85
N ILE A 600 5.84 12.23 -2.98
CA ILE A 600 6.60 12.95 -4.01
C ILE A 600 7.61 13.88 -3.35
N GLN A 601 8.86 13.86 -3.84
CA GLN A 601 9.83 14.91 -3.56
C GLN A 601 9.68 15.98 -4.63
N LEU A 602 9.34 17.21 -4.23
CA LEU A 602 9.22 18.36 -5.12
C LEU A 602 10.46 19.22 -4.97
N THR A 603 11.10 19.59 -6.08
CA THR A 603 12.28 20.45 -6.08
C THR A 603 12.14 21.55 -7.13
N ASN A 604 12.37 22.79 -6.72
CA ASN A 604 12.55 23.93 -7.60
C ASN A 604 14.02 23.99 -8.06
N ASN A 605 14.29 23.55 -9.29
CA ASN A 605 15.60 23.64 -9.91
C ASN A 605 15.68 24.94 -10.73
N ASN A 606 15.88 26.07 -10.06
CA ASN A 606 16.04 27.40 -10.68
C ASN A 606 14.87 27.79 -11.62
N GLY A 607 13.63 27.59 -11.17
CA GLY A 607 12.41 27.89 -11.93
C GLY A 607 11.89 26.69 -12.75
N ILE A 608 12.57 25.54 -12.68
CA ILE A 608 12.12 24.30 -13.33
C ILE A 608 11.69 23.31 -12.25
N LEU A 609 10.42 22.90 -12.29
CA LEU A 609 9.91 21.87 -11.38
C LEU A 609 10.53 20.50 -11.70
N SER A 610 11.17 19.91 -10.70
CA SER A 610 11.64 18.52 -10.73
C SER A 610 10.91 17.72 -9.66
N THR A 611 10.49 16.50 -10.00
CA THR A 611 9.79 15.61 -9.08
C THR A 611 10.41 14.21 -9.09
N SER A 612 10.39 13.53 -7.95
CA SER A 612 10.79 12.11 -7.82
C SER A 612 9.98 11.41 -6.73
N VAL A 613 10.08 10.09 -6.63
CA VAL A 613 9.40 9.35 -5.55
C VAL A 613 10.08 9.63 -4.21
N TYR A 614 9.30 10.11 -3.25
CA TYR A 614 9.76 10.27 -1.87
C TYR A 614 9.45 9.02 -1.04
N HIS A 615 10.47 8.52 -0.35
CA HIS A 615 10.32 7.45 0.63
C HIS A 615 10.50 8.03 2.02
N LYS A 616 9.48 7.87 2.87
CA LYS A 616 9.59 8.26 4.28
C LYS A 616 10.74 7.48 4.93
N PRO A 617 11.62 8.12 5.72
CA PRO A 617 12.76 7.43 6.34
C PRO A 617 12.41 6.19 7.17
N ALA A 618 11.21 6.17 7.77
CA ALA A 618 10.72 5.05 8.57
C ALA A 618 9.91 4.01 7.76
N ALA A 619 9.75 4.19 6.45
CA ALA A 619 9.07 3.24 5.60
C ALA A 619 10.01 2.08 5.29
N GLU A 620 9.68 0.91 5.80
CA GLU A 620 10.40 -0.31 5.42
C GLU A 620 10.01 -0.76 4.01
N PRO A 621 10.93 -1.38 3.25
CA PRO A 621 10.66 -1.92 1.93
C PRO A 621 9.87 -3.23 2.04
N TYR A 622 8.81 -3.29 2.85
CA TYR A 622 7.97 -4.46 3.00
C TYR A 622 6.83 -4.43 1.97
N VAL A 623 6.74 -5.49 1.18
CA VAL A 623 5.59 -5.75 0.30
C VAL A 623 5.13 -7.18 0.54
N THR A 624 3.96 -7.54 0.02
CA THR A 624 3.46 -8.91 0.11
C THR A 624 4.54 -9.91 -0.33
N PRO A 625 5.05 -10.79 0.56
CA PRO A 625 6.14 -11.69 0.24
C PRO A 625 5.75 -12.65 -0.88
N PHE A 626 6.68 -12.97 -1.78
CA PHE A 626 6.40 -13.87 -2.91
C PHE A 626 6.08 -15.32 -2.49
N THR A 627 6.45 -15.66 -1.26
CA THR A 627 6.16 -16.92 -0.57
C THR A 627 4.74 -16.98 0.03
N SER A 628 4.01 -15.87 0.03
CA SER A 628 2.62 -15.84 0.48
C SER A 628 1.70 -16.53 -0.53
N ASP A 629 0.51 -16.97 -0.08
CA ASP A 629 -0.44 -17.70 -0.93
C ASP A 629 -1.20 -16.81 -1.91
N HIS A 630 -0.72 -15.60 -2.17
CA HIS A 630 -1.41 -14.73 -3.11
C HIS A 630 -1.29 -15.29 -4.53
N PRO A 631 -2.33 -15.10 -5.35
CA PRO A 631 -2.28 -15.44 -6.76
C PRO A 631 -1.14 -14.73 -7.48
N ARG A 632 -0.57 -15.38 -8.51
CA ARG A 632 0.57 -14.83 -9.26
C ARG A 632 0.33 -13.43 -9.82
N HIS A 633 -0.89 -13.14 -10.27
CA HIS A 633 -1.19 -11.81 -10.79
C HIS A 633 -1.11 -10.73 -9.71
N VAL A 634 -1.32 -11.02 -8.43
CA VAL A 634 -1.21 -10.02 -7.36
C VAL A 634 0.23 -9.52 -7.29
N PHE A 635 1.20 -10.44 -7.36
CA PHE A 635 2.62 -10.09 -7.42
C PHE A 635 2.98 -9.28 -8.68
N SER A 636 2.43 -9.64 -9.84
CA SER A 636 2.59 -8.85 -11.07
C SER A 636 2.02 -7.43 -10.92
N HIS A 637 0.82 -7.29 -10.35
CA HIS A 637 0.18 -5.98 -10.14
C HIS A 637 0.92 -5.11 -9.13
N ILE A 638 1.51 -5.71 -8.08
CA ILE A 638 2.38 -4.99 -7.15
C ILE A 638 3.53 -4.35 -7.92
N ILE A 639 4.24 -5.14 -8.72
CA ILE A 639 5.36 -4.64 -9.53
C ILE A 639 4.90 -3.53 -10.48
N LYS A 640 3.82 -3.77 -11.23
CA LYS A 640 3.25 -2.79 -12.17
C LYS A 640 2.91 -1.47 -11.47
N THR A 641 2.22 -1.52 -10.33
CA THR A 641 1.80 -0.31 -9.58
C THR A 641 3.01 0.51 -9.13
N PHE A 642 4.08 -0.15 -8.64
CA PHE A 642 5.29 0.55 -8.23
C PHE A 642 6.02 1.21 -9.40
N ILE A 643 6.15 0.52 -10.54
CA ILE A 643 6.81 1.09 -11.73
C ILE A 643 5.98 2.23 -12.33
N GLU A 644 4.66 2.09 -12.40
CA GLU A 644 3.77 3.16 -12.88
C GLU A 644 3.86 4.39 -11.99
N ARG A 645 3.89 4.21 -10.67
CA ARG A 645 4.13 5.30 -9.72
C ARG A 645 5.49 5.95 -9.95
N ALA A 646 6.55 5.16 -10.09
CA ALA A 646 7.89 5.67 -10.38
C ALA A 646 7.91 6.50 -11.67
N ALA A 647 7.27 6.00 -12.73
CA ALA A 647 7.22 6.69 -14.01
C ALA A 647 6.42 8.00 -13.93
N ARG A 648 5.28 8.01 -13.23
CA ARG A 648 4.46 9.21 -13.02
C ARG A 648 5.22 10.27 -12.22
N TYR A 649 5.89 9.86 -11.16
CA TYR A 649 6.44 10.78 -10.16
C TYR A 649 7.82 11.30 -10.50
N SER A 650 8.60 10.58 -11.30
CA SER A 650 9.92 11.06 -11.73
C SER A 650 9.78 11.99 -12.93
N THR A 651 10.34 13.20 -12.90
CA THR A 651 10.43 14.09 -14.07
C THR A 651 11.60 13.75 -14.97
N THR A 652 12.66 13.14 -14.42
CA THR A 652 13.87 12.78 -15.16
C THR A 652 14.00 11.26 -15.27
N PHE A 653 14.68 10.82 -16.33
CA PHE A 653 14.98 9.41 -16.54
C PHE A 653 15.87 8.85 -15.42
N GLU A 654 16.80 9.66 -14.93
CA GLU A 654 17.71 9.32 -13.85
C GLU A 654 16.96 9.08 -12.53
N ALA A 655 15.99 9.94 -12.19
CA ALA A 655 15.15 9.76 -11.01
C ALA A 655 14.26 8.51 -11.14
N PHE A 656 13.75 8.22 -12.34
CA PHE A 656 13.01 6.99 -12.62
C PHE A 656 13.89 5.75 -12.45
N ASN A 657 15.10 5.74 -13.01
CA ASN A 657 16.02 4.62 -12.90
C ASN A 657 16.45 4.36 -11.45
N TYR A 658 16.68 5.42 -10.67
CA TYR A 658 16.93 5.31 -9.23
C TYR A 658 15.77 4.61 -8.50
N GLU A 659 14.54 5.02 -8.76
CA GLU A 659 13.36 4.40 -8.14
C GLU A 659 13.16 2.95 -8.63
N ARG A 660 13.36 2.67 -9.92
CA ARG A 660 13.28 1.32 -10.49
C ARG A 660 14.23 0.36 -9.76
N ARG A 661 15.46 0.79 -9.45
CA ARG A 661 16.41 0.01 -8.65
C ARG A 661 15.93 -0.21 -7.23
N SER A 662 15.44 0.85 -6.60
CA SER A 662 14.87 0.78 -5.25
C SER A 662 13.72 -0.23 -5.18
N ILE A 663 12.84 -0.25 -6.19
CA ILE A 663 11.75 -1.22 -6.34
C ILE A 663 12.30 -2.65 -6.52
N LYS A 664 13.28 -2.85 -7.41
CA LYS A 664 13.89 -4.18 -7.63
C LYS A 664 14.48 -4.74 -6.33
N LEU A 665 15.23 -3.92 -5.60
CA LEU A 665 15.83 -4.30 -4.32
C LEU A 665 14.77 -4.65 -3.27
N MET A 666 13.72 -3.83 -3.16
CA MET A 666 12.57 -4.10 -2.29
C MET A 666 11.92 -5.46 -2.64
N LEU A 667 11.67 -5.74 -3.92
CA LEU A 667 11.06 -7.02 -4.35
C LEU A 667 11.97 -8.21 -4.03
N LEU A 668 13.27 -8.11 -4.30
CA LEU A 668 14.24 -9.15 -3.94
C LEU A 668 14.27 -9.41 -2.43
N TYR A 669 14.17 -8.36 -1.61
CA TYR A 669 14.11 -8.46 -0.15
C TYR A 669 12.85 -9.21 0.34
N ASN A 670 11.77 -9.18 -0.44
CA ASN A 670 10.51 -9.89 -0.18
C ASN A 670 10.41 -11.23 -0.94
N ASP A 671 11.56 -11.82 -1.26
CA ASP A 671 11.73 -13.15 -1.88
C ASP A 671 11.18 -13.29 -3.31
N TYR A 672 10.96 -12.19 -4.03
CA TYR A 672 10.56 -12.27 -5.44
C TYR A 672 11.71 -12.82 -6.29
N PRO A 673 11.47 -13.82 -7.16
CA PRO A 673 12.49 -14.35 -8.05
C PRO A 673 12.96 -13.26 -9.01
N SER A 674 14.28 -13.08 -9.14
CA SER A 674 14.86 -12.10 -10.08
C SER A 674 14.30 -12.23 -11.50
N ILE A 675 14.20 -13.47 -12.02
CA ILE A 675 13.61 -13.74 -13.34
C ILE A 675 12.17 -13.24 -13.45
N PHE A 676 11.37 -13.38 -12.39
CA PHE A 676 10.00 -12.88 -12.37
C PHE A 676 9.98 -11.35 -12.41
N ILE A 677 10.83 -10.69 -11.62
CA ILE A 677 10.95 -9.22 -11.62
C ILE A 677 11.35 -8.70 -13.00
N GLU A 678 12.41 -9.25 -13.59
CA GLU A 678 12.90 -8.82 -14.90
C GLU A 678 11.86 -9.05 -15.98
N ASN A 679 11.13 -10.17 -15.95
CA ASN A 679 10.04 -10.43 -16.90
C ASN A 679 8.91 -9.40 -16.78
N GLU A 680 8.50 -9.03 -15.56
CA GLU A 680 7.45 -8.02 -15.36
C GLU A 680 7.93 -6.61 -15.74
N PHE A 681 9.19 -6.28 -15.48
CA PHE A 681 9.81 -5.05 -15.98
C PHE A 681 9.79 -5.06 -17.51
N HIS A 682 10.29 -6.12 -18.15
CA HIS A 682 10.28 -6.26 -19.60
C HIS A 682 8.87 -6.13 -20.18
N LYS A 683 7.84 -6.79 -19.62
CA LYS A 683 6.45 -6.64 -20.06
C LYS A 683 5.97 -5.19 -20.04
N TYR A 684 6.23 -4.49 -18.95
CA TYR A 684 5.85 -3.10 -18.80
C TYR A 684 6.44 -2.20 -19.90
N PHE A 685 7.69 -2.49 -20.32
CA PHE A 685 8.34 -1.75 -21.39
C PHE A 685 8.06 -2.31 -22.80
N SER A 686 7.77 -3.60 -22.95
CA SER A 686 7.58 -4.29 -24.24
C SER A 686 6.16 -4.18 -24.79
N GLU A 687 5.14 -4.00 -23.95
CA GLU A 687 3.75 -3.76 -24.37
C GLU A 687 3.58 -2.53 -25.30
N TYR A 688 4.64 -1.73 -25.51
CA TYR A 688 4.60 -0.49 -26.29
C TYR A 688 5.78 -0.36 -27.28
N VAL A 689 6.51 -1.45 -27.52
CA VAL A 689 7.51 -1.52 -28.59
C VAL A 689 6.80 -2.04 -29.85
N SER A 690 6.68 -1.22 -30.89
CA SER A 690 6.45 -1.72 -32.26
C SER A 690 7.47 -2.84 -32.49
N LYS A 691 7.02 -4.05 -32.87
CA LYS A 691 7.81 -5.29 -33.04
C LYS A 691 9.16 -5.06 -33.74
N SER A 692 10.13 -4.53 -33.02
CA SER A 692 11.50 -4.36 -33.46
C SER A 692 12.28 -5.46 -32.74
N PRO A 693 12.96 -6.35 -33.48
CA PRO A 693 13.76 -7.42 -32.88
C PRO A 693 14.96 -6.91 -32.06
N PHE A 694 15.21 -5.60 -32.00
CA PHE A 694 16.49 -5.01 -31.61
C PHE A 694 16.48 -4.03 -30.43
N LEU A 695 15.60 -4.20 -29.44
CA LEU A 695 15.70 -3.42 -28.19
C LEU A 695 15.86 -4.34 -26.97
N GLN A 696 17.11 -4.81 -26.78
CA GLN A 696 17.59 -5.24 -25.48
C GLN A 696 18.08 -4.00 -24.69
N LEU A 697 17.67 -3.92 -23.44
CA LEU A 697 17.90 -2.86 -22.44
C LEU A 697 17.10 -1.56 -22.59
N ILE A 698 16.34 -1.31 -21.53
CA ILE A 698 15.48 -0.17 -21.25
C ILE A 698 16.36 1.01 -20.80
N ASP A 699 17.10 1.61 -21.73
CA ASP A 699 17.89 2.83 -21.49
C ASP A 699 17.57 3.95 -22.51
N ASP A 700 16.43 3.84 -23.20
CA ASP A 700 15.99 4.86 -24.13
C ASP A 700 15.22 5.97 -23.40
N LYS A 701 15.92 7.09 -23.16
CA LYS A 701 15.36 8.31 -22.55
C LYS A 701 14.11 8.80 -23.29
N GLN A 702 14.08 8.74 -24.63
CA GLN A 702 12.96 9.24 -25.42
C GLN A 702 11.71 8.38 -25.20
N LYS A 703 11.86 7.05 -25.20
CA LYS A 703 10.75 6.13 -24.93
C LYS A 703 10.18 6.30 -23.53
N TYR A 704 11.03 6.55 -22.53
CA TYR A 704 10.57 6.87 -21.19
C TYR A 704 9.66 8.10 -21.16
N PHE A 705 10.08 9.20 -21.80
CA PHE A 705 9.27 10.43 -21.82
C PHE A 705 7.94 10.25 -22.56
N LEU A 706 7.92 9.50 -23.67
CA LEU A 706 6.68 9.14 -24.35
C LEU A 706 5.73 8.37 -23.42
N LYS A 707 6.25 7.36 -22.72
CA LYS A 707 5.46 6.54 -21.80
C LYS A 707 4.96 7.35 -20.60
N ARG A 708 5.82 8.17 -20.01
CA ARG A 708 5.46 9.06 -18.90
C ARG A 708 4.32 9.99 -19.29
N ASN A 709 4.39 10.62 -20.47
CA ASN A 709 3.35 11.53 -20.94
C ASN A 709 2.02 10.81 -21.16
N GLN A 710 2.05 9.57 -21.69
CA GLN A 710 0.84 8.76 -21.83
C GLN A 710 0.21 8.41 -20.46
N ILE A 711 1.03 7.95 -19.51
CA ILE A 711 0.55 7.55 -18.19
C ILE A 711 0.03 8.76 -17.40
N LEU A 712 0.67 9.92 -17.49
CA LEU A 712 0.18 11.16 -16.85
C LEU A 712 -1.22 11.55 -17.33
N GLY A 713 -1.56 11.24 -18.59
CA GLY A 713 -2.90 11.44 -19.12
C GLY A 713 -3.94 10.40 -18.68
N GLN A 714 -3.53 9.29 -18.06
CA GLN A 714 -4.43 8.25 -17.59
C GLN A 714 -4.84 8.48 -16.14
N PRO A 715 -6.15 8.48 -15.82
CA PRO A 715 -6.61 8.65 -14.45
C PRO A 715 -6.16 7.47 -13.58
N THR A 716 -5.82 7.76 -12.32
CA THR A 716 -5.60 6.71 -11.33
C THR A 716 -6.95 6.07 -10.93
N PRO A 717 -6.95 4.87 -10.30
CA PRO A 717 -8.18 4.28 -9.77
C PRO A 717 -8.92 5.20 -8.80
N ARG A 718 -8.17 5.96 -7.98
CA ARG A 718 -8.75 6.92 -7.04
C ARG A 718 -9.38 8.11 -7.75
N GLN A 719 -8.70 8.69 -8.73
CA GLN A 719 -9.26 9.76 -9.55
C GLN A 719 -10.53 9.31 -10.27
N SER A 720 -10.55 8.08 -10.79
CA SER A 720 -11.73 7.50 -11.43
C SER A 720 -12.89 7.35 -10.44
N GLN A 721 -12.63 6.88 -9.22
CA GLN A 721 -13.63 6.78 -8.15
C GLN A 721 -14.19 8.14 -7.74
N VAL A 722 -13.34 9.16 -7.59
CA VAL A 722 -13.77 10.53 -7.25
C VAL A 722 -14.59 11.13 -8.39
N ALA A 723 -14.15 10.97 -9.65
CA ALA A 723 -14.88 11.45 -10.82
C ALA A 723 -16.27 10.79 -10.96
N MET A 724 -16.35 9.47 -10.76
CA MET A 724 -17.64 8.76 -10.71
C MET A 724 -18.52 9.26 -9.56
N SER A 725 -17.92 9.49 -8.39
CA SER A 725 -18.65 10.01 -7.22
C SER A 725 -19.21 11.40 -7.51
N ALA A 726 -18.42 12.32 -8.07
CA ALA A 726 -18.84 13.67 -8.43
C ALA A 726 -19.95 13.67 -9.49
N ALA A 727 -19.85 12.83 -10.53
CA ALA A 727 -20.88 12.73 -11.57
C ALA A 727 -22.26 12.30 -11.02
N LEU A 728 -22.28 11.52 -9.93
CA LEU A 728 -23.53 11.13 -9.25
C LEU A 728 -24.19 12.28 -8.47
N ALA A 729 -23.49 13.39 -8.22
CA ALA A 729 -24.03 14.56 -7.54
C ALA A 729 -25.04 15.33 -8.42
N ASP A 730 -24.87 15.30 -9.74
CA ASP A 730 -25.65 16.08 -10.71
C ASP A 730 -26.97 15.43 -11.11
N ILE A 731 -27.14 14.12 -10.86
CA ILE A 731 -28.27 13.32 -11.40
C ILE A 731 -29.59 13.51 -10.61
N ASP A 732 -29.59 14.15 -9.43
CA ASP A 732 -30.75 14.13 -8.52
C ASP A 732 -31.41 15.48 -8.24
N ASN A 733 -31.21 16.48 -9.10
CA ASN A 733 -31.80 17.82 -8.93
C ASN A 733 -33.04 18.12 -9.81
N ASP A 734 -33.55 17.18 -10.60
CA ASP A 734 -34.83 17.36 -11.30
C ASP A 734 -36.06 16.87 -10.48
N PRO A 735 -37.22 17.56 -10.58
CA PRO A 735 -38.43 17.20 -9.84
C PRO A 735 -39.06 15.89 -10.35
N PRO A 736 -39.98 15.27 -9.58
CA PRO A 736 -40.55 13.98 -9.96
C PRO A 736 -41.45 14.14 -11.18
N ALA A 737 -41.06 13.53 -12.31
CA ALA A 737 -42.00 13.29 -13.40
C ALA A 737 -42.84 12.05 -13.04
N ASP A 738 -44.13 12.30 -12.85
CA ASP A 738 -45.18 11.30 -12.77
C ASP A 738 -45.33 10.53 -14.09
N GLU A 739 -45.81 9.29 -13.92
CA GLU A 739 -46.52 8.44 -14.87
C GLU A 739 -45.80 7.83 -16.11
N LYS A 740 -45.74 6.49 -16.05
CA LYS A 740 -46.14 5.51 -17.07
C LYS A 740 -45.51 5.64 -18.47
N GLN A 741 -44.81 4.58 -18.88
CA GLN A 741 -45.38 3.58 -19.81
C GLN A 741 -44.37 2.46 -20.07
N GLN A 742 -44.77 1.21 -19.80
CA GLN A 742 -44.23 0.04 -20.50
C GLN A 742 -44.63 0.11 -21.97
N PRO A 743 -43.80 -0.44 -22.87
CA PRO A 743 -44.37 -1.40 -23.80
C PRO A 743 -43.50 -2.66 -24.00
N ASP A 744 -44.20 -3.76 -23.81
CA ASP A 744 -44.39 -4.94 -24.66
C ASP A 744 -43.28 -5.57 -25.53
N ARG A 745 -43.30 -6.91 -25.50
CA ARG A 745 -42.44 -7.84 -26.25
C ARG A 745 -43.22 -8.44 -27.43
N SER A 746 -42.60 -8.49 -28.61
CA SER A 746 -42.80 -9.55 -29.63
C SER A 746 -41.66 -9.49 -30.65
N GLU A 747 -40.71 -10.46 -30.63
CA GLU A 747 -40.55 -11.60 -31.56
C GLU A 747 -40.27 -11.20 -33.03
N LYS A 748 -39.30 -11.72 -33.82
CA LYS A 748 -38.34 -12.85 -33.72
C LYS A 748 -37.35 -12.78 -34.93
N LYS A 749 -36.12 -13.30 -34.72
CA LYS A 749 -35.18 -14.02 -35.65
C LYS A 749 -34.59 -13.25 -36.86
N SER A 750 -33.34 -13.47 -37.32
CA SER A 750 -32.22 -14.38 -36.97
C SER A 750 -30.95 -13.98 -37.76
N GLU A 751 -29.81 -14.54 -37.31
CA GLU A 751 -28.49 -14.72 -37.98
C GLU A 751 -27.31 -13.81 -37.55
N GLU A 752 -26.61 -14.28 -36.49
CA GLU A 752 -25.19 -14.70 -36.40
C GLU A 752 -24.10 -13.93 -37.19
N ILE A 753 -22.85 -13.65 -36.74
CA ILE A 753 -21.95 -13.98 -35.60
C ILE A 753 -20.78 -12.95 -35.79
N ILE A 754 -20.19 -12.23 -34.81
CA ILE A 754 -19.20 -12.64 -33.78
C ILE A 754 -19.26 -11.63 -32.62
N SER A 755 -19.52 -12.15 -31.43
CA SER A 755 -19.33 -11.51 -30.14
C SER A 755 -17.94 -11.85 -29.56
N ASN A 756 -17.37 -10.94 -28.76
CA ASN A 756 -17.17 -11.16 -27.32
C ASN A 756 -16.17 -10.16 -26.73
N TYR A 757 -16.73 -9.14 -26.08
CA TYR A 757 -16.16 -8.64 -24.83
C TYR A 757 -16.47 -9.67 -23.74
N ASN A 758 -15.44 -10.32 -23.20
CA ASN A 758 -15.59 -11.16 -22.01
C ASN A 758 -15.39 -10.31 -20.75
N GLU A 759 -16.49 -10.16 -20.00
CA GLU A 759 -16.49 -9.89 -18.57
C GLU A 759 -15.69 -10.98 -17.84
N LYS A 760 -14.74 -10.57 -17.00
CA LYS A 760 -13.95 -11.47 -16.16
C LYS A 760 -14.45 -11.42 -14.73
N PHE A 761 -15.19 -12.45 -14.31
CA PHE A 761 -15.29 -12.82 -12.91
C PHE A 761 -13.98 -13.50 -12.47
N PHE A 762 -13.49 -13.14 -11.30
CA PHE A 762 -12.24 -13.62 -10.72
C PHE A 762 -12.51 -14.53 -9.52
N THR A 763 -11.92 -15.73 -9.53
CA THR A 763 -11.70 -16.55 -8.32
C THR A 763 -10.43 -17.38 -8.48
N HIS A 764 -9.78 -17.68 -7.36
CA HIS A 764 -8.35 -18.01 -7.25
C HIS A 764 -8.04 -19.35 -6.57
N PHE A 765 -6.78 -19.81 -6.73
CA PHE A 765 -5.87 -20.59 -5.84
C PHE A 765 -5.18 -21.82 -6.50
N THR A 766 -4.16 -22.36 -5.81
CA THR A 766 -2.80 -22.67 -6.31
C THR A 766 -2.44 -24.17 -6.41
N TYR A 767 -1.54 -24.54 -7.33
CA TYR A 767 -1.08 -25.91 -7.70
C TYR A 767 0.05 -26.50 -6.80
N GLU A 768 0.00 -27.81 -6.46
CA GLU A 768 1.15 -28.60 -5.96
C GLU A 768 1.23 -30.02 -6.58
N LYS A 769 2.47 -30.47 -6.86
CA LYS A 769 2.85 -31.56 -7.79
C LYS A 769 2.57 -33.00 -7.33
N ARG A 770 1.87 -33.23 -6.21
CA ARG A 770 1.71 -34.56 -5.55
C ARG A 770 0.39 -35.29 -5.88
N PHE A 771 -0.52 -34.68 -6.62
CA PHE A 771 -1.84 -35.23 -6.98
C PHE A 771 -1.89 -35.95 -8.34
N ALA A 772 -0.82 -36.64 -8.75
CA ALA A 772 -0.75 -37.26 -10.09
C ALA A 772 -1.78 -38.40 -10.30
N THR A 773 -2.36 -38.96 -9.23
CA THR A 773 -3.12 -40.22 -9.28
C THR A 773 -4.65 -40.10 -9.11
N CYS A 774 -5.21 -38.95 -8.70
CA CYS A 774 -6.66 -38.79 -8.46
C CYS A 774 -7.39 -38.04 -9.59
N LYS A 775 -7.10 -38.40 -10.84
CA LYS A 775 -7.47 -37.61 -12.03
C LYS A 775 -8.89 -37.87 -12.57
N ARG A 776 -9.54 -38.98 -12.23
CA ARG A 776 -10.75 -39.46 -12.94
C ARG A 776 -12.08 -39.03 -12.29
N ASP A 777 -12.20 -39.10 -10.97
CA ASP A 777 -13.52 -38.97 -10.33
C ASP A 777 -13.99 -37.51 -10.14
N MET A 778 -13.07 -36.57 -9.97
CA MET A 778 -13.41 -35.13 -9.97
C MET A 778 -13.73 -34.59 -11.37
N HIS A 779 -13.24 -35.24 -12.43
CA HIS A 779 -13.50 -34.83 -13.81
C HIS A 779 -14.94 -35.12 -14.23
N GLU A 780 -15.54 -36.23 -13.77
CA GLU A 780 -16.91 -36.62 -14.14
C GLU A 780 -17.97 -35.72 -13.51
N VAL A 781 -17.83 -35.38 -12.23
CA VAL A 781 -18.76 -34.47 -11.52
C VAL A 781 -18.71 -33.06 -12.10
N TYR A 782 -17.52 -32.58 -12.46
CA TYR A 782 -17.32 -31.28 -13.10
C TYR A 782 -17.87 -31.23 -14.53
N HIS A 783 -17.65 -32.30 -15.32
CA HIS A 783 -18.19 -32.41 -16.68
C HIS A 783 -19.72 -32.47 -16.71
N HIS A 784 -20.35 -33.14 -15.75
CA HIS A 784 -21.82 -33.20 -15.68
C HIS A 784 -22.45 -31.88 -15.25
N THR A 785 -21.81 -31.15 -14.33
CA THR A 785 -22.39 -29.94 -13.72
C THR A 785 -22.27 -28.70 -14.61
N PHE A 786 -21.20 -28.62 -15.43
CA PHE A 786 -20.87 -27.41 -16.22
C PHE A 786 -20.87 -27.65 -17.73
N LYS A 787 -21.56 -28.70 -18.17
CA LYS A 787 -21.75 -29.05 -19.58
C LYS A 787 -22.28 -27.84 -20.36
N ASP A 788 -21.68 -27.59 -21.51
CA ASP A 788 -22.02 -26.50 -22.45
C ASP A 788 -21.76 -25.06 -21.95
N THR A 789 -20.95 -24.92 -20.88
CA THR A 789 -20.45 -23.61 -20.43
C THR A 789 -18.95 -23.44 -20.74
N PRO A 790 -18.45 -22.20 -20.93
CA PRO A 790 -17.01 -21.94 -21.18
C PRO A 790 -16.05 -22.48 -20.10
N ALA A 791 -16.57 -22.85 -18.92
CA ALA A 791 -15.84 -23.45 -17.82
C ALA A 791 -15.36 -24.90 -18.10
N MET A 792 -15.87 -25.55 -19.15
CA MET A 792 -15.48 -26.91 -19.57
C MET A 792 -14.01 -27.00 -20.03
N TYR A 793 -13.42 -25.88 -20.49
CA TYR A 793 -12.06 -25.84 -21.05
C TYR A 793 -10.97 -25.40 -20.07
N THR A 794 -11.33 -25.18 -18.79
CA THR A 794 -10.39 -24.71 -17.76
C THR A 794 -9.99 -25.81 -16.78
N LYS A 795 -8.68 -26.06 -16.66
CA LYS A 795 -8.07 -27.09 -15.81
C LYS A 795 -7.96 -26.66 -14.35
N GLN A 796 -8.38 -27.49 -13.37
CA GLN A 796 -8.47 -27.16 -11.93
C GLN A 796 -7.46 -27.90 -11.03
N ILE A 797 -6.93 -27.24 -9.95
CA ILE A 797 -6.32 -27.81 -8.70
C ILE A 797 -6.42 -26.81 -7.50
N VAL A 798 -6.49 -27.31 -6.23
CA VAL A 798 -6.86 -26.63 -4.93
C VAL A 798 -5.80 -26.77 -3.80
N GLY A 799 -5.75 -25.86 -2.79
CA GLY A 799 -4.89 -25.93 -1.57
C GLY A 799 -5.50 -25.39 -0.24
N ASN A 800 -4.94 -25.79 0.93
CA ASN A 800 -5.51 -25.79 2.31
C ASN A 800 -5.30 -24.51 3.17
N ARG A 801 -6.26 -24.17 4.06
CA ARG A 801 -6.30 -22.88 4.79
C ARG A 801 -6.59 -22.95 6.30
N ASN A 802 -5.63 -22.41 7.07
CA ASN A 802 -5.88 -21.67 8.31
C ASN A 802 -4.67 -20.78 8.60
N ARG A 803 -4.78 -19.49 8.30
CA ARG A 803 -3.69 -18.52 8.40
C ARG A 803 -4.11 -17.34 9.26
N ARG A 804 -3.70 -17.34 10.53
CA ARG A 804 -3.78 -16.14 11.39
C ARG A 804 -2.40 -15.47 11.39
N PRO A 805 -2.28 -14.22 10.90
CA PRO A 805 -1.01 -13.48 10.92
C PRO A 805 -0.56 -13.25 12.37
N ALA A 806 0.74 -13.06 12.59
CA ALA A 806 1.31 -12.79 13.91
C ALA A 806 0.59 -11.62 14.63
N GLN A 807 0.16 -10.60 13.88
CA GLN A 807 -0.66 -9.50 14.40
C GLN A 807 -1.91 -9.97 15.16
N ASN A 808 -2.66 -10.94 14.65
CA ASN A 808 -3.91 -11.38 15.27
C ASN A 808 -3.68 -12.16 16.58
N GLU A 809 -2.49 -12.72 16.76
CA GLU A 809 -2.14 -13.53 17.92
C GLU A 809 -1.42 -12.75 19.02
N LEU A 810 -0.71 -11.69 18.64
CA LEU A 810 0.14 -10.91 19.55
C LEU A 810 -0.48 -9.56 19.92
N ILE A 811 -1.40 -9.03 19.12
CA ILE A 811 -1.98 -7.71 19.36
C ILE A 811 -3.43 -7.84 19.80
N HIS A 812 -3.66 -7.62 21.09
CA HIS A 812 -5.00 -7.42 21.63
C HIS A 812 -5.47 -5.98 21.36
N LYS A 813 -6.33 -5.81 20.35
CA LYS A 813 -6.94 -4.53 20.00
C LYS A 813 -8.35 -4.35 20.58
N ARG A 814 -9.10 -5.45 20.73
CA ARG A 814 -10.51 -5.38 21.11
C ARG A 814 -10.68 -5.48 22.64
N PRO A 815 -11.41 -4.56 23.28
CA PRO A 815 -11.78 -4.68 24.69
C PRO A 815 -12.66 -5.90 24.96
N ASN A 816 -12.85 -6.25 26.24
CA ASN A 816 -13.78 -7.31 26.62
C ASN A 816 -15.19 -7.01 26.09
N ARG A 817 -15.83 -8.00 25.47
CA ARG A 817 -17.17 -7.87 24.88
C ARG A 817 -18.24 -7.42 25.90
N THR A 818 -18.04 -7.68 27.19
CA THR A 818 -18.94 -7.21 28.26
C THR A 818 -18.84 -5.71 28.52
N LEU A 819 -17.71 -5.08 28.19
CA LEU A 819 -17.58 -3.61 28.25
C LEU A 819 -18.27 -2.95 27.07
N LEU A 820 -18.29 -3.63 25.91
CA LEU A 820 -18.86 -3.10 24.67
C LEU A 820 -20.38 -3.26 24.57
N LYS A 821 -20.98 -4.13 25.41
CA LYS A 821 -22.42 -4.38 25.45
C LYS A 821 -22.91 -4.35 26.89
N ASN A 822 -23.99 -3.61 27.17
CA ASN A 822 -24.75 -3.76 28.40
C ASN A 822 -25.47 -5.11 28.38
N LYS A 823 -24.80 -6.19 28.80
CA LYS A 823 -25.51 -7.41 29.17
C LYS A 823 -26.18 -7.13 30.51
N THR A 824 -27.48 -6.86 30.49
CA THR A 824 -28.32 -7.20 31.64
C THR A 824 -28.06 -8.67 31.94
N ILE A 825 -27.36 -8.93 33.04
CA ILE A 825 -27.22 -10.28 33.58
C ILE A 825 -28.65 -10.73 33.80
N LYS A 826 -29.17 -11.58 32.90
CA LYS A 826 -30.37 -12.37 33.19
C LYS A 826 -30.01 -13.14 34.46
N LYS A 827 -30.47 -12.65 35.62
CA LYS A 827 -30.50 -13.44 36.85
C LYS A 827 -31.08 -14.78 36.43
N LYS A 828 -30.26 -15.84 36.51
CA LYS A 828 -30.78 -17.20 36.45
C LYS A 828 -31.88 -17.24 37.51
N LYS A 829 -33.13 -17.35 37.10
CA LYS A 829 -34.18 -17.79 38.03
C LYS A 829 -33.76 -19.21 38.42
N ASN A 830 -33.44 -19.37 39.70
CA ASN A 830 -33.34 -20.69 40.33
C ASN A 830 -34.67 -21.40 40.21
#